data_AF-A0A7N8X5W3-F1
#
_entry.id   AF-A0A7N8X5W3-F1
#
_cell.length_a   1.000
_cell.length_b   1.000
_cell.length_c   1.000
_cell.angle_alpha   90.00
_cell.angle_beta   90.00
_cell.angle_gamma   90.00
#
_symmetry.space_group_name_H-M   'P 1'
#
loop_
_entity.id
_entity.type
_entity.pdbx_description
1 polymer ?
#
loop_
_entity_poly.entity_id
_entity_poly.type
_entity_poly.pdbx_seq_one_letter_code
_entity_poly.pdbx_strand_id
1 'polypeptide(L)'
;MEQKNVAQKWLTQAQASAQAWQFCWALLSPDKLPEVQFFGASTLHTKISHHWGDVPVDQHESLRMQLLSHILHFSSGPKIVLTRLCVALASMALNLIPEAWSQPVADMVRISPDPHAHCLALLELLTVLPEEFQSSRLAQARRSQLREALAGEWAVVCPMLRQLIQSQDSSNQVKEKVLRCLSSWVGLDVPLGESHELVQDCFSALSNPELFDTAVETIVNTISQPDCQRYTDALMGLMPLVLGLHDQLKTAAQGGDMETSHGICRIAVAMGETHSRVLLEQVDHWQEYLALVNMILFCTGIPGHYPVSETTSSLTLTFWYTLQDDILSFEEEKQAIYLQIYRPIYFQLVDVLLHKSHYPSQEEYASWSSDDKEQFRIYRVDISDTLMYVYEMLGAELLSNLYDRLGRQLMGPQQSAVWQDTEALLFGFQSIAETIDVNYSDVIPGLIGLIPRINISNVMLADTVMYTIGSLAEWLADHPVMLGGILPMVLQGLVKAELSVSSISTLKRICRECWHDLAPYAQDILTVSQDVLIKGIHKSSQSMWLMQALGFLLSALPVNEILGRLHSLVSPHVQQLDTLVQQEPNPTNKQSIIHILGLLSSLFTTLDINRQADGLEGAASPRLSSSQSTHNPVVVVLQQVFTLIQTILSKWLDDSEVVEAVCGVFDKSVRTLLHDFGPMVAQLSEMLGQIYSAFPQASALDLARQMVHIFAGEEHHMSNIKNLIEVLTSTTLNLFQQGTKHLSQK
;
A
#
# COMPACT_ATOMS: atom_id res chain seq x y z
N MET A 1 22.77 -20.75 -20.89
CA MET A 1 21.41 -20.20 -21.09
C MET A 1 21.07 -20.03 -22.57
N GLU A 2 22.01 -19.66 -23.43
CA GLU A 2 21.75 -19.37 -24.85
C GLU A 2 21.19 -20.56 -25.67
N GLN A 3 21.73 -21.78 -25.48
CA GLN A 3 21.18 -22.98 -26.14
C GLN A 3 19.74 -23.31 -25.71
N LYS A 4 19.38 -23.06 -24.44
CA LYS A 4 17.99 -23.23 -23.96
C LYS A 4 17.05 -22.24 -24.65
N ASN A 5 17.49 -20.99 -24.84
CA ASN A 5 16.70 -19.98 -25.53
C ASN A 5 16.48 -20.31 -27.01
N VAL A 6 17.49 -20.85 -27.69
CA VAL A 6 17.37 -21.30 -29.09
C VAL A 6 16.40 -22.48 -29.19
N ALA A 7 16.52 -23.48 -28.31
CA ALA A 7 15.61 -24.62 -28.27
C ALA A 7 14.16 -24.20 -27.96
N GLN A 8 13.96 -23.30 -26.99
CA GLN A 8 12.63 -22.78 -26.64
C GLN A 8 11.97 -22.05 -27.82
N LYS A 9 12.72 -21.21 -28.55
CA LYS A 9 12.21 -20.53 -29.76
C LYS A 9 11.77 -21.54 -30.81
N TRP A 10 12.57 -22.58 -31.05
CA TRP A 10 12.24 -23.63 -32.00
C TRP A 10 11.01 -24.45 -31.55
N LEU A 11 10.94 -24.85 -30.28
CA LEU A 11 9.81 -25.60 -29.74
C LEU A 11 8.50 -24.80 -29.80
N THR A 12 8.56 -23.49 -29.54
CA THR A 12 7.40 -22.58 -29.68
C THR A 12 6.89 -22.55 -31.13
N GLN A 13 7.81 -22.50 -32.10
CA GLN A 13 7.46 -22.59 -33.53
C GLN A 13 6.90 -23.96 -33.89
N ALA A 14 7.45 -25.04 -33.34
CA ALA A 14 6.97 -26.39 -33.56
C ALA A 14 5.54 -26.58 -33.01
N GLN A 15 5.21 -26.01 -31.84
CA GLN A 15 3.87 -26.05 -31.26
C GLN A 15 2.81 -25.36 -32.13
N ALA A 16 3.16 -24.25 -32.78
CA ALA A 16 2.24 -23.52 -33.67
C ALA A 16 2.06 -24.21 -35.04
N SER A 17 2.93 -25.15 -35.40
CA SER A 17 2.93 -25.79 -36.72
C SER A 17 1.70 -26.69 -36.96
N ALA A 18 1.45 -27.06 -38.22
CA ALA A 18 0.40 -28.01 -38.57
C ALA A 18 0.75 -29.45 -38.16
N GLN A 19 2.05 -29.80 -38.19
CA GLN A 19 2.58 -31.10 -37.79
C GLN A 19 2.35 -31.39 -36.29
N ALA A 20 2.10 -30.34 -35.50
CA ALA A 20 1.84 -30.45 -34.07
C ALA A 20 0.65 -31.37 -33.75
N TRP A 21 -0.40 -31.39 -34.59
CA TRP A 21 -1.55 -32.29 -34.45
C TRP A 21 -1.19 -33.78 -34.53
N GLN A 22 -0.05 -34.13 -35.14
CA GLN A 22 0.39 -35.52 -35.29
C GLN A 22 1.46 -35.89 -34.26
N PHE A 23 2.51 -35.07 -34.11
CA PHE A 23 3.62 -35.44 -33.24
C PHE A 23 3.23 -35.40 -31.76
N CYS A 24 2.28 -34.55 -31.35
CA CYS A 24 1.90 -34.42 -29.94
C CYS A 24 1.42 -35.75 -29.33
N TRP A 25 0.66 -36.55 -30.07
CA TRP A 25 0.22 -37.89 -29.66
C TRP A 25 1.38 -38.89 -29.56
N ALA A 26 2.33 -38.83 -30.50
CA ALA A 26 3.52 -39.68 -30.44
C ALA A 26 4.37 -39.38 -29.20
N LEU A 27 4.40 -38.12 -28.76
CA LEU A 27 5.11 -37.72 -27.54
C LEU A 27 4.43 -38.18 -26.25
N LEU A 28 3.13 -38.50 -26.28
CA LEU A 28 2.37 -39.06 -25.16
C LEU A 28 2.54 -40.58 -25.00
N SER A 29 3.39 -41.20 -25.81
CA SER A 29 3.63 -42.64 -25.73
C SER A 29 4.31 -43.02 -24.39
N PRO A 30 4.05 -44.22 -23.84
CA PRO A 30 4.57 -44.64 -22.54
C PRO A 30 6.10 -44.86 -22.54
N ASP A 31 6.74 -44.92 -23.70
CA ASP A 31 8.21 -45.01 -23.84
C ASP A 31 8.93 -43.67 -23.65
N LYS A 32 8.19 -42.56 -23.48
CA LYS A 32 8.73 -41.21 -23.31
C LYS A 32 8.82 -40.79 -21.85
N LEU A 33 9.76 -39.90 -21.55
CA LEU A 33 9.89 -39.29 -20.22
C LEU A 33 8.71 -38.34 -19.94
N PRO A 34 8.31 -38.14 -18.67
CA PRO A 34 7.19 -37.28 -18.29
C PRO A 34 7.28 -35.85 -18.83
N GLU A 35 8.48 -35.26 -18.94
CA GLU A 35 8.69 -33.90 -19.46
C GLU A 35 8.39 -33.83 -20.96
N VAL A 36 8.70 -34.89 -21.69
CA VAL A 36 8.42 -35.02 -23.14
C VAL A 36 6.92 -35.24 -23.36
N GLN A 37 6.30 -36.09 -22.54
CA GLN A 37 4.85 -36.30 -22.53
C GLN A 37 4.11 -34.99 -22.19
N PHE A 38 4.61 -34.23 -21.22
CA PHE A 38 4.06 -32.93 -20.85
C PHE A 38 4.12 -31.93 -22.02
N PHE A 39 5.23 -31.90 -22.77
CA PHE A 39 5.31 -31.09 -23.98
C PHE A 39 4.28 -31.52 -25.03
N GLY A 40 4.04 -32.83 -25.19
CA GLY A 40 2.97 -33.37 -26.04
C GLY A 40 1.58 -32.88 -25.62
N ALA A 41 1.24 -33.04 -24.34
CA ALA A 41 -0.04 -32.57 -23.78
C ALA A 41 -0.19 -31.04 -23.87
N SER A 42 0.87 -30.29 -23.60
CA SER A 42 0.88 -28.83 -23.72
C SER A 42 0.69 -28.37 -25.17
N THR A 43 1.27 -29.10 -26.12
CA THR A 43 1.08 -28.82 -27.55
C THR A 43 -0.38 -29.04 -27.95
N LEU A 44 -1.02 -30.10 -27.47
CA LEU A 44 -2.45 -30.35 -27.69
C LEU A 44 -3.32 -29.21 -27.15
N HIS A 45 -3.09 -28.79 -25.91
CA HIS A 45 -3.81 -27.64 -25.33
C HIS A 45 -3.65 -26.39 -26.19
N THR A 46 -2.42 -25.99 -26.54
CA THR A 46 -2.16 -24.82 -27.39
C THR A 46 -2.87 -24.91 -28.74
N LYS A 47 -2.87 -26.08 -29.37
CA LYS A 47 -3.55 -26.30 -30.66
C LYS A 47 -5.07 -26.20 -30.52
N ILE A 48 -5.65 -26.75 -29.47
CA ILE A 48 -7.09 -26.69 -29.22
C ILE A 48 -7.54 -25.28 -28.82
N SER A 49 -6.77 -24.57 -28.01
CA SER A 49 -7.13 -23.23 -27.50
C SER A 49 -6.93 -22.12 -28.53
N HIS A 50 -5.85 -22.17 -29.34
CA HIS A 50 -5.52 -21.11 -30.28
C HIS A 50 -5.79 -21.44 -31.75
N HIS A 51 -5.82 -22.73 -32.11
CA HIS A 51 -5.94 -23.19 -33.49
C HIS A 51 -7.17 -24.07 -33.71
N TRP A 52 -8.24 -23.84 -32.93
CA TRP A 52 -9.49 -24.62 -33.03
C TRP A 52 -10.10 -24.60 -34.44
N GLY A 53 -10.00 -23.46 -35.14
CA GLY A 53 -10.49 -23.32 -36.52
C GLY A 53 -9.81 -24.23 -37.54
N ASP A 54 -8.65 -24.82 -37.22
CA ASP A 54 -7.96 -25.80 -38.08
C ASP A 54 -8.63 -27.19 -38.05
N VAL A 55 -9.50 -27.47 -37.07
CA VAL A 55 -10.07 -28.81 -36.84
C VAL A 55 -11.45 -28.92 -37.51
N PRO A 56 -11.62 -29.80 -38.53
CA PRO A 56 -12.90 -30.04 -39.17
C PRO A 56 -13.95 -30.60 -38.20
N VAL A 57 -15.22 -30.23 -38.40
CA VAL A 57 -16.34 -30.60 -37.51
C VAL A 57 -16.53 -32.12 -37.42
N ASP A 58 -16.29 -32.85 -38.51
CA ASP A 58 -16.33 -34.32 -38.57
C ASP A 58 -15.27 -35.00 -37.68
N GLN A 59 -14.21 -34.29 -37.30
CA GLN A 59 -13.13 -34.82 -36.46
C GLN A 59 -13.31 -34.49 -34.98
N HIS A 60 -14.27 -33.64 -34.62
CA HIS A 60 -14.49 -33.22 -33.23
C HIS A 60 -14.80 -34.42 -32.31
N GLU A 61 -15.66 -35.35 -32.72
CA GLU A 61 -15.98 -36.52 -31.90
C GLU A 61 -14.79 -37.47 -31.72
N SER A 62 -14.04 -37.71 -32.81
CA SER A 62 -12.84 -38.56 -32.78
C SER A 62 -11.77 -37.99 -31.85
N LEU A 63 -11.50 -36.67 -31.95
CA LEU A 63 -10.54 -35.98 -31.09
C LEU A 63 -10.95 -36.04 -29.61
N ARG A 64 -12.25 -35.90 -29.33
CA ARG A 64 -12.81 -35.98 -27.98
C ARG A 64 -12.57 -37.36 -27.37
N MET A 65 -12.91 -38.41 -28.11
CA MET A 65 -12.73 -39.79 -27.66
C MET A 65 -11.24 -40.13 -27.47
N GLN A 66 -10.36 -39.62 -28.33
CA GLN A 66 -8.92 -39.78 -28.17
C GLN A 66 -8.41 -39.11 -26.89
N LEU A 67 -8.75 -37.83 -26.64
CA LEU A 67 -8.37 -37.15 -25.40
C LEU A 67 -8.87 -37.88 -24.16
N LEU A 68 -10.14 -38.30 -24.14
CA LEU A 68 -10.72 -39.05 -23.03
C LEU A 68 -9.97 -40.37 -22.78
N SER A 69 -9.65 -41.12 -23.84
CA SER A 69 -8.91 -42.37 -23.72
C SER A 69 -7.51 -42.17 -23.12
N HIS A 70 -6.83 -41.07 -23.51
CA HIS A 70 -5.53 -40.72 -22.96
C HIS A 70 -5.64 -40.24 -21.50
N ILE A 71 -6.66 -39.46 -21.14
CA ILE A 71 -6.90 -39.06 -19.73
C ILE A 71 -7.11 -40.30 -18.85
N LEU A 72 -7.92 -41.27 -19.29
CA LEU A 72 -8.11 -42.53 -18.55
C LEU A 72 -6.80 -43.33 -18.44
N HIS A 73 -6.00 -43.40 -19.51
CA HIS A 73 -4.69 -44.04 -19.47
C HIS A 73 -3.72 -43.36 -18.50
N PHE A 74 -3.71 -42.02 -18.48
CA PHE A 74 -2.85 -41.21 -17.61
C PHE A 74 -3.41 -41.03 -16.18
N SER A 75 -4.57 -41.59 -15.87
CA SER A 75 -5.15 -41.56 -14.50
C SER A 75 -4.21 -42.16 -13.45
N SER A 76 -3.44 -43.18 -13.83
CA SER A 76 -2.40 -43.82 -13.01
C SER A 76 -0.97 -43.35 -13.37
N GLY A 77 -0.85 -42.34 -14.23
CA GLY A 77 0.42 -41.81 -14.75
C GLY A 77 0.90 -40.53 -14.08
N PRO A 78 1.85 -39.80 -14.69
CA PRO A 78 2.37 -38.55 -14.14
C PRO A 78 1.28 -37.45 -14.06
N LYS A 79 1.03 -36.94 -12.84
CA LYS A 79 -0.02 -35.91 -12.57
C LYS A 79 0.09 -34.67 -13.46
N ILE A 80 1.31 -34.22 -13.77
CA ILE A 80 1.54 -33.05 -14.64
C ILE A 80 0.98 -33.25 -16.06
N VAL A 81 1.05 -34.47 -16.58
CA VAL A 81 0.55 -34.81 -17.92
C VAL A 81 -0.97 -34.94 -17.88
N LEU A 82 -1.49 -35.65 -16.87
CA LEU A 82 -2.94 -35.78 -16.64
C LEU A 82 -3.62 -34.41 -16.56
N THR A 83 -3.11 -33.51 -15.72
CA THR A 83 -3.64 -32.15 -15.55
C THR A 83 -3.65 -31.40 -16.88
N ARG A 84 -2.56 -31.47 -17.65
CA ARG A 84 -2.46 -30.77 -18.94
C ARG A 84 -3.40 -31.35 -20.00
N LEU A 85 -3.65 -32.66 -19.98
CA LEU A 85 -4.66 -33.29 -20.84
C LEU A 85 -6.08 -32.90 -20.42
N CYS A 86 -6.34 -32.78 -19.12
CA CYS A 86 -7.61 -32.26 -18.60
C CYS A 86 -7.86 -30.82 -19.07
N VAL A 87 -6.84 -29.97 -18.99
CA VAL A 87 -6.81 -28.60 -19.53
C VAL A 87 -7.12 -28.59 -21.04
N ALA A 88 -6.50 -29.48 -21.82
CA ALA A 88 -6.76 -29.59 -23.25
C ALA A 88 -8.23 -29.99 -23.55
N LEU A 89 -8.78 -30.95 -22.79
CA LEU A 89 -10.17 -31.36 -22.95
C LEU A 89 -11.16 -30.30 -22.47
N ALA A 90 -10.86 -29.58 -21.39
CA ALA A 90 -11.64 -28.44 -20.92
C ALA A 90 -11.70 -27.34 -21.98
N SER A 91 -10.56 -26.95 -22.57
CA SER A 91 -10.51 -26.02 -23.71
C SER A 91 -11.37 -26.50 -24.89
N MET A 92 -11.35 -27.80 -25.19
CA MET A 92 -12.21 -28.38 -26.23
C MET A 92 -13.69 -28.28 -25.88
N ALA A 93 -14.06 -28.56 -24.62
CA ALA A 93 -15.43 -28.43 -24.13
C ALA A 93 -15.93 -26.99 -24.27
N LEU A 94 -15.14 -25.99 -23.87
CA LEU A 94 -15.49 -24.56 -24.01
C LEU A 94 -15.69 -24.11 -25.48
N ASN A 95 -15.03 -24.76 -26.42
CA ASN A 95 -15.24 -24.51 -27.85
C ASN A 95 -16.52 -25.17 -28.40
N LEU A 96 -17.00 -26.25 -27.77
CA LEU A 96 -18.14 -27.04 -28.25
C LEU A 96 -19.48 -26.71 -27.57
N ILE A 97 -19.46 -26.30 -26.30
CA ILE A 97 -20.66 -25.91 -25.54
C ILE A 97 -21.24 -24.61 -26.11
N PRO A 98 -22.56 -24.37 -26.15
CA PRO A 98 -23.64 -25.32 -25.90
C PRO A 98 -24.09 -26.05 -27.17
N GLU A 99 -23.62 -25.65 -28.36
CA GLU A 99 -24.21 -26.04 -29.64
C GLU A 99 -23.88 -27.47 -30.07
N ALA A 100 -22.62 -27.89 -29.90
CA ALA A 100 -22.12 -29.19 -30.36
C ALA A 100 -21.92 -30.20 -29.20
N TRP A 101 -21.83 -29.71 -27.96
CA TRP A 101 -21.74 -30.56 -26.78
C TRP A 101 -22.61 -29.98 -25.65
N SER A 102 -23.81 -30.55 -25.49
CA SER A 102 -24.84 -30.00 -24.62
C SER A 102 -24.73 -30.42 -23.15
N GLN A 103 -24.10 -31.57 -22.84
CA GLN A 103 -23.97 -32.09 -21.48
C GLN A 103 -22.58 -32.69 -21.21
N PRO A 104 -21.51 -31.87 -21.24
CA PRO A 104 -20.14 -32.34 -21.08
C PRO A 104 -19.90 -33.04 -19.76
N VAL A 105 -20.37 -32.48 -18.64
CA VAL A 105 -20.12 -33.06 -17.31
C VAL A 105 -20.83 -34.40 -17.19
N ALA A 106 -22.10 -34.48 -17.59
CA ALA A 106 -22.86 -35.73 -17.52
C ALA A 106 -22.22 -36.85 -18.36
N ASP A 107 -21.73 -36.53 -19.56
CA ASP A 107 -21.04 -37.49 -20.42
C ASP A 107 -19.71 -37.96 -19.79
N MET A 108 -18.93 -37.04 -19.22
CA MET A 108 -17.65 -37.34 -18.58
C MET A 108 -17.81 -38.22 -17.34
N VAL A 109 -18.87 -37.99 -16.54
CA VAL A 109 -19.23 -38.84 -15.40
C VAL A 109 -19.64 -40.26 -15.86
N ARG A 110 -20.42 -40.37 -16.95
CA ARG A 110 -20.90 -41.66 -17.48
C ARG A 110 -19.82 -42.52 -18.13
N ILE A 111 -18.82 -41.89 -18.74
CA ILE A 111 -17.78 -42.60 -19.51
C ILE A 111 -16.76 -43.30 -18.62
N SER A 112 -16.68 -42.97 -17.33
CA SER A 112 -15.78 -43.64 -16.39
C SER A 112 -16.30 -45.05 -16.03
N PRO A 113 -15.65 -46.13 -16.51
CA PRO A 113 -16.16 -47.50 -16.34
C PRO A 113 -15.96 -48.04 -14.91
N ASP A 114 -15.03 -47.44 -14.16
CA ASP A 114 -14.86 -47.64 -12.72
C ASP A 114 -14.76 -46.25 -12.06
N PRO A 115 -15.87 -45.75 -11.49
CA PRO A 115 -15.92 -44.45 -10.83
C PRO A 115 -14.92 -44.31 -9.68
N HIS A 116 -14.52 -45.41 -9.02
CA HIS A 116 -13.60 -45.36 -7.89
C HIS A 116 -12.14 -45.29 -8.38
N ALA A 117 -11.77 -46.08 -9.39
CA ALA A 117 -10.41 -46.09 -9.93
C ALA A 117 -10.04 -44.79 -10.67
N HIS A 118 -11.01 -44.11 -11.29
CA HIS A 118 -10.77 -42.88 -12.07
C HIS A 118 -11.34 -41.62 -11.40
N CYS A 119 -11.80 -41.70 -10.15
CA CYS A 119 -12.42 -40.59 -9.42
C CYS A 119 -11.54 -39.33 -9.44
N LEU A 120 -10.25 -39.49 -9.16
CA LEU A 120 -9.29 -38.37 -9.12
C LEU A 120 -9.11 -37.70 -10.48
N ALA A 121 -9.09 -38.46 -11.57
CA ALA A 121 -8.97 -37.91 -12.93
C ALA A 121 -10.23 -37.15 -13.34
N LEU A 122 -11.41 -37.66 -12.95
CA LEU A 122 -12.68 -36.97 -13.17
C LEU A 122 -12.73 -35.65 -12.36
N LEU A 123 -12.38 -35.67 -11.08
CA LEU A 123 -12.33 -34.46 -10.25
C LEU A 123 -11.32 -33.44 -10.77
N GLU A 124 -10.16 -33.88 -11.24
CA GLU A 124 -9.17 -32.99 -11.88
C GLU A 124 -9.78 -32.26 -13.08
N LEU A 125 -10.45 -33.01 -13.94
CA LEU A 125 -11.08 -32.49 -15.15
C LEU A 125 -12.23 -31.53 -14.84
N LEU A 126 -13.05 -31.84 -13.83
CA LEU A 126 -14.10 -30.94 -13.35
C LEU A 126 -13.54 -29.69 -12.65
N THR A 127 -12.37 -29.77 -12.02
CA THR A 127 -11.70 -28.63 -11.38
C THR A 127 -11.11 -27.69 -12.42
N VAL A 128 -10.49 -28.22 -13.47
CA VAL A 128 -9.83 -27.43 -14.50
C VAL A 128 -10.81 -26.75 -15.47
N LEU A 129 -12.01 -27.30 -15.65
CA LEU A 129 -13.00 -26.75 -16.59
C LEU A 129 -13.39 -25.29 -16.29
N PRO A 130 -13.77 -24.92 -15.05
CA PRO A 130 -13.96 -23.53 -14.67
C PRO A 130 -12.70 -22.66 -14.78
N GLU A 131 -11.53 -23.19 -14.39
CA GLU A 131 -10.25 -22.45 -14.44
C GLU A 131 -9.86 -22.06 -15.87
N GLU A 132 -10.06 -22.97 -16.83
CA GLU A 132 -9.87 -22.70 -18.26
C GLU A 132 -10.86 -21.67 -18.77
N PHE A 133 -12.13 -21.70 -18.33
CA PHE A 133 -13.10 -20.67 -18.69
C PHE A 133 -12.64 -19.29 -18.20
N GLN A 134 -12.18 -19.20 -16.96
CA GLN A 134 -11.73 -17.94 -16.37
C GLN A 134 -10.52 -17.36 -17.12
N SER A 135 -9.52 -18.20 -17.43
CA SER A 135 -8.29 -17.80 -18.12
C SER A 135 -8.43 -17.59 -19.63
N SER A 136 -9.48 -18.16 -20.25
CA SER A 136 -9.73 -18.04 -21.68
C SER A 136 -10.05 -16.61 -22.14
N ARG A 137 -9.45 -16.21 -23.27
CA ARG A 137 -9.71 -14.91 -23.93
C ARG A 137 -10.90 -15.03 -24.89
N LEU A 138 -12.11 -14.99 -24.33
CA LEU A 138 -13.35 -15.10 -25.09
C LEU A 138 -14.03 -13.74 -25.27
N ALA A 139 -14.75 -13.56 -26.37
CA ALA A 139 -15.63 -12.40 -26.56
C ALA A 139 -16.76 -12.39 -25.51
N GLN A 140 -17.19 -11.21 -25.08
CA GLN A 140 -18.15 -11.06 -23.98
C GLN A 140 -19.45 -11.86 -24.18
N ALA A 141 -20.04 -11.82 -25.39
CA ALA A 141 -21.27 -12.56 -25.68
C ALA A 141 -21.08 -14.09 -25.52
N ARG A 142 -19.95 -14.61 -26.01
CA ARG A 142 -19.58 -16.02 -25.87
C ARG A 142 -19.34 -16.40 -24.42
N ARG A 143 -18.68 -15.51 -23.65
CA ARG A 143 -18.42 -15.71 -22.23
C ARG A 143 -19.73 -15.79 -21.42
N SER A 144 -20.70 -14.94 -21.70
CA SER A 144 -22.02 -15.00 -21.05
C SER A 144 -22.77 -16.28 -21.36
N GLN A 145 -22.82 -16.69 -22.64
CA GLN A 145 -23.47 -17.94 -23.06
C GLN A 145 -22.85 -19.17 -22.39
N LEU A 146 -21.51 -19.24 -22.34
CA LEU A 146 -20.81 -20.34 -21.70
C LEU A 146 -21.00 -20.35 -20.18
N ARG A 147 -21.02 -19.18 -19.53
CA ARG A 147 -21.29 -19.10 -18.09
C ARG A 147 -22.66 -19.68 -17.75
N GLU A 148 -23.70 -19.33 -18.50
CA GLU A 148 -25.06 -19.86 -18.28
C GLU A 148 -25.10 -21.39 -18.50
N ALA A 149 -24.47 -21.89 -19.56
CA ALA A 149 -24.40 -23.32 -19.82
C ALA A 149 -23.62 -24.09 -18.73
N LEU A 150 -22.47 -23.58 -18.30
CA LEU A 150 -21.68 -24.19 -17.23
C LEU A 150 -22.41 -24.14 -15.88
N ALA A 151 -23.07 -23.02 -15.56
CA ALA A 151 -23.89 -22.93 -14.35
C ALA A 151 -25.00 -23.99 -14.34
N GLY A 152 -25.60 -24.30 -15.49
CA GLY A 152 -26.56 -25.40 -15.62
C GLY A 152 -25.98 -26.79 -15.30
N GLU A 153 -24.70 -27.02 -15.55
CA GLU A 153 -24.02 -28.29 -15.21
C GLU A 153 -23.78 -28.43 -13.69
N TRP A 154 -23.85 -27.34 -12.91
CA TRP A 154 -23.66 -27.37 -11.46
C TRP A 154 -24.67 -28.28 -10.75
N ALA A 155 -25.90 -28.35 -11.27
CA ALA A 155 -26.96 -29.24 -10.77
C ALA A 155 -26.56 -30.73 -10.79
N VAL A 156 -25.59 -31.12 -11.63
CA VAL A 156 -25.03 -32.48 -11.68
C VAL A 156 -23.77 -32.60 -10.83
N VAL A 157 -22.90 -31.59 -10.84
CA VAL A 157 -21.63 -31.59 -10.10
C VAL A 157 -21.86 -31.55 -8.59
N CYS A 158 -22.72 -30.66 -8.10
CA CYS A 158 -22.91 -30.44 -6.66
C CYS A 158 -23.32 -31.72 -5.90
N PRO A 159 -24.36 -32.49 -6.33
CA PRO A 159 -24.72 -33.73 -5.65
C PRO A 159 -23.60 -34.80 -5.68
N MET A 160 -22.83 -34.86 -6.77
CA MET A 160 -21.70 -35.79 -6.89
C MET A 160 -20.61 -35.46 -5.87
N LEU A 161 -20.21 -34.19 -5.79
CA LEU A 161 -19.22 -33.72 -4.81
C LEU A 161 -19.68 -34.00 -3.38
N ARG A 162 -20.97 -33.78 -3.10
CA ARG A 162 -21.58 -34.05 -1.80
C ARG A 162 -21.50 -35.53 -1.41
N GLN A 163 -21.83 -36.43 -2.34
CA GLN A 163 -21.73 -37.87 -2.10
C GLN A 163 -20.28 -38.28 -1.78
N LEU A 164 -19.29 -37.71 -2.47
CA LEU A 164 -17.88 -38.04 -2.30
C LEU A 164 -17.31 -37.52 -0.97
N ILE A 165 -17.71 -36.33 -0.51
CA ILE A 165 -17.22 -35.76 0.76
C ILE A 165 -17.82 -36.48 1.97
N GLN A 166 -19.11 -36.86 1.91
CA GLN A 166 -19.82 -37.57 2.97
C GLN A 166 -19.43 -39.05 3.08
N SER A 167 -19.00 -39.67 1.99
CA SER A 167 -18.60 -41.08 1.99
C SER A 167 -17.41 -41.35 2.93
N GLN A 168 -17.54 -42.40 3.74
CA GLN A 168 -16.44 -42.87 4.62
C GLN A 168 -15.37 -43.65 3.84
N ASP A 169 -15.73 -44.23 2.69
CA ASP A 169 -14.82 -45.00 1.83
C ASP A 169 -13.92 -44.08 0.98
N SER A 170 -14.22 -42.77 0.92
CA SER A 170 -13.43 -41.78 0.20
C SER A 170 -12.13 -41.46 0.93
N SER A 171 -11.00 -41.59 0.23
CA SER A 171 -9.69 -41.20 0.76
C SER A 171 -9.56 -39.68 0.95
N ASN A 172 -8.62 -39.24 1.79
CA ASN A 172 -8.34 -37.82 1.98
C ASN A 172 -7.98 -37.11 0.66
N GLN A 173 -7.25 -37.78 -0.24
CA GLN A 173 -6.93 -37.22 -1.57
C GLN A 173 -8.19 -36.95 -2.42
N VAL A 174 -9.21 -37.80 -2.33
CA VAL A 174 -10.48 -37.58 -3.02
C VAL A 174 -11.21 -36.39 -2.40
N LYS A 175 -11.28 -36.32 -1.06
CA LYS A 175 -11.92 -35.20 -0.35
C LYS A 175 -11.23 -33.86 -0.62
N GLU A 176 -9.89 -33.84 -0.63
CA GLU A 176 -9.09 -32.67 -1.01
C GLU A 176 -9.40 -32.21 -2.45
N LYS A 177 -9.54 -33.15 -3.40
CA LYS A 177 -9.92 -32.82 -4.78
C LYS A 177 -11.37 -32.37 -4.91
N VAL A 178 -12.29 -32.87 -4.08
CA VAL A 178 -13.67 -32.38 -3.99
C VAL A 178 -13.70 -30.92 -3.54
N LEU A 179 -12.94 -30.58 -2.50
CA LEU A 179 -12.84 -29.21 -1.98
C LEU A 179 -12.28 -28.25 -3.05
N ARG A 180 -11.16 -28.62 -3.70
CA ARG A 180 -10.61 -27.82 -4.81
C ARG A 180 -11.58 -27.67 -5.98
N CYS A 181 -12.31 -28.74 -6.31
CA CYS A 181 -13.33 -28.69 -7.34
C CYS A 181 -14.40 -27.65 -6.97
N LEU A 182 -15.00 -27.74 -5.77
CA LEU A 182 -15.95 -26.74 -5.31
C LEU A 182 -15.37 -25.31 -5.40
N SER A 183 -14.16 -25.08 -4.90
CA SER A 183 -13.52 -23.75 -4.95
C SER A 183 -13.35 -23.22 -6.38
N SER A 184 -13.10 -24.09 -7.35
CA SER A 184 -12.99 -23.70 -8.76
C SER A 184 -14.36 -23.32 -9.36
N TRP A 185 -15.40 -24.10 -9.05
CA TRP A 185 -16.78 -23.84 -9.51
C TRP A 185 -17.40 -22.59 -8.88
N VAL A 186 -17.05 -22.28 -7.64
CA VAL A 186 -17.33 -20.99 -6.97
C VAL A 186 -16.84 -19.82 -7.82
N GLY A 187 -15.74 -19.98 -8.55
CA GLY A 187 -15.27 -18.98 -9.50
C GLY A 187 -16.18 -18.70 -10.71
N LEU A 188 -17.25 -19.48 -10.92
CA LEU A 188 -18.27 -19.26 -11.95
C LEU A 188 -19.53 -18.58 -11.44
N ASP A 189 -19.52 -18.11 -10.18
CA ASP A 189 -20.66 -17.48 -9.51
C ASP A 189 -21.84 -18.46 -9.33
N VAL A 190 -21.54 -19.73 -8.99
CA VAL A 190 -22.60 -20.71 -8.69
C VAL A 190 -23.44 -20.28 -7.47
N PRO A 191 -24.77 -20.43 -7.50
CA PRO A 191 -25.64 -20.03 -6.40
C PRO A 191 -25.29 -20.69 -5.05
N LEU A 192 -25.15 -19.88 -4.00
CA LEU A 192 -24.95 -20.40 -2.63
C LEU A 192 -26.15 -21.24 -2.17
N GLY A 193 -27.38 -20.88 -2.56
CA GLY A 193 -28.58 -21.65 -2.20
C GLY A 193 -28.51 -23.12 -2.63
N GLU A 194 -27.98 -23.41 -3.82
CA GLU A 194 -27.81 -24.79 -4.32
C GLU A 194 -26.57 -25.50 -3.73
N SER A 195 -25.61 -24.71 -3.25
CA SER A 195 -24.33 -25.19 -2.73
C SER A 195 -24.32 -25.31 -1.20
N HIS A 196 -25.35 -24.80 -0.52
CA HIS A 196 -25.41 -24.64 0.93
C HIS A 196 -25.07 -25.92 1.70
N GLU A 197 -25.73 -27.04 1.36
CA GLU A 197 -25.51 -28.31 2.05
C GLU A 197 -24.09 -28.86 1.83
N LEU A 198 -23.53 -28.68 0.63
CA LEU A 198 -22.17 -29.09 0.31
C LEU A 198 -21.15 -28.27 1.11
N VAL A 199 -21.37 -26.96 1.22
CA VAL A 199 -20.54 -26.07 2.05
C VAL A 199 -20.61 -26.48 3.52
N GLN A 200 -21.80 -26.82 4.03
CA GLN A 200 -21.96 -27.36 5.37
C GLN A 200 -21.16 -28.66 5.57
N ASP A 201 -21.16 -29.56 4.59
CA ASP A 201 -20.35 -30.78 4.64
C ASP A 201 -18.84 -30.46 4.65
N CYS A 202 -18.38 -29.38 4.01
CA CYS A 202 -16.98 -28.94 4.06
C CYS A 202 -16.52 -28.53 5.47
N PHE A 203 -17.40 -28.02 6.34
CA PHE A 203 -17.03 -27.73 7.73
C PHE A 203 -16.61 -28.99 8.49
N SER A 204 -17.16 -30.16 8.16
CA SER A 204 -16.73 -31.42 8.78
C SER A 204 -15.28 -31.79 8.42
N ALA A 205 -14.78 -31.33 7.28
CA ALA A 205 -13.41 -31.57 6.83
C ALA A 205 -12.37 -30.79 7.66
N LEU A 206 -12.77 -29.70 8.33
CA LEU A 206 -11.88 -28.90 9.20
C LEU A 206 -11.38 -29.68 10.42
N SER A 207 -12.02 -30.80 10.78
CA SER A 207 -11.53 -31.68 11.85
C SER A 207 -10.33 -32.55 11.41
N ASN A 208 -10.03 -32.62 10.11
CA ASN A 208 -8.92 -33.41 9.58
C ASN A 208 -7.74 -32.49 9.22
N PRO A 209 -6.58 -32.62 9.90
CA PRO A 209 -5.40 -31.80 9.63
C PRO A 209 -4.92 -31.83 8.18
N GLU A 210 -5.02 -32.96 7.47
CA GLU A 210 -4.59 -33.05 6.07
C GLU A 210 -5.49 -32.26 5.10
N LEU A 211 -6.73 -31.98 5.51
CA LEU A 211 -7.73 -31.29 4.68
C LEU A 211 -7.95 -29.84 5.12
N PHE A 212 -7.42 -29.45 6.29
CA PHE A 212 -7.74 -28.19 6.96
C PHE A 212 -7.54 -26.98 6.06
N ASP A 213 -6.34 -26.78 5.51
CA ASP A 213 -6.03 -25.65 4.63
C ASP A 213 -6.94 -25.58 3.41
N THR A 214 -7.13 -26.71 2.73
CA THR A 214 -7.96 -26.77 1.52
C THR A 214 -9.43 -26.51 1.86
N ALA A 215 -9.90 -26.98 3.01
CA ALA A 215 -11.26 -26.73 3.49
C ALA A 215 -11.46 -25.26 3.86
N VAL A 216 -10.51 -24.65 4.58
CA VAL A 216 -10.53 -23.21 4.90
C VAL A 216 -10.58 -22.38 3.62
N GLU A 217 -9.68 -22.62 2.66
CA GLU A 217 -9.68 -21.89 1.38
C GLU A 217 -11.01 -22.03 0.65
N THR A 218 -11.56 -23.24 0.59
CA THR A 218 -12.82 -23.51 -0.09
C THR A 218 -13.99 -22.78 0.57
N ILE A 219 -14.09 -22.83 1.91
CA ILE A 219 -15.15 -22.17 2.68
C ILE A 219 -15.04 -20.65 2.52
N VAL A 220 -13.83 -20.09 2.67
CA VAL A 220 -13.58 -18.64 2.49
C VAL A 220 -13.94 -18.19 1.08
N ASN A 221 -13.47 -18.89 0.04
CA ASN A 221 -13.77 -18.54 -1.34
C ASN A 221 -15.27 -18.59 -1.63
N THR A 222 -15.98 -19.56 -1.03
CA THR A 222 -17.44 -19.69 -1.21
C THR A 222 -18.19 -18.56 -0.50
N ILE A 223 -17.85 -18.25 0.75
CA ILE A 223 -18.50 -17.19 1.51
C ILE A 223 -18.19 -15.80 0.92
N SER A 224 -16.98 -15.59 0.41
CA SER A 224 -16.56 -14.29 -0.13
C SER A 224 -17.09 -13.97 -1.55
N GLN A 225 -17.98 -14.78 -2.12
CA GLN A 225 -18.57 -14.47 -3.42
C GLN A 225 -19.48 -13.23 -3.33
N PRO A 226 -19.43 -12.30 -4.31
CA PRO A 226 -20.26 -11.09 -4.29
C PRO A 226 -21.78 -11.36 -4.27
N ASP A 227 -22.23 -12.39 -4.99
CA ASP A 227 -23.66 -12.71 -5.10
C ASP A 227 -24.23 -13.45 -3.86
N CYS A 228 -23.39 -13.85 -2.89
CA CYS A 228 -23.85 -14.51 -1.66
C CYS A 228 -24.81 -13.66 -0.83
N GLN A 229 -24.72 -12.32 -0.93
CA GLN A 229 -25.62 -11.38 -0.27
C GLN A 229 -27.11 -11.61 -0.63
N ARG A 230 -27.39 -12.21 -1.80
CA ARG A 230 -28.77 -12.54 -2.24
C ARG A 230 -29.35 -13.78 -1.56
N TYR A 231 -28.51 -14.60 -0.92
CA TYR A 231 -28.89 -15.89 -0.32
C TYR A 231 -28.79 -15.82 1.21
N THR A 232 -29.47 -14.85 1.81
CA THR A 232 -29.40 -14.56 3.25
C THR A 232 -29.74 -15.78 4.11
N ASP A 233 -30.77 -16.54 3.77
CA ASP A 233 -31.14 -17.75 4.52
C ASP A 233 -30.02 -18.80 4.56
N ALA A 234 -29.29 -18.96 3.44
CA ALA A 234 -28.16 -19.87 3.35
C ALA A 234 -26.97 -19.36 4.18
N LEU A 235 -26.69 -18.05 4.16
CA LEU A 235 -25.68 -17.44 5.02
C LEU A 235 -26.02 -17.64 6.51
N MET A 236 -27.27 -17.39 6.89
CA MET A 236 -27.74 -17.59 8.26
C MET A 236 -27.66 -19.06 8.68
N GLY A 237 -27.90 -20.01 7.77
CA GLY A 237 -27.71 -21.44 8.03
C GLY A 237 -26.24 -21.84 8.27
N LEU A 238 -25.27 -21.09 7.71
CA LEU A 238 -23.84 -21.33 7.93
C LEU A 238 -23.31 -20.67 9.23
N MET A 239 -23.99 -19.65 9.76
CA MET A 239 -23.56 -18.91 10.95
C MET A 239 -23.29 -19.82 12.17
N PRO A 240 -24.17 -20.78 12.53
CA PRO A 240 -23.92 -21.67 13.66
C PRO A 240 -22.68 -22.55 13.47
N LEU A 241 -22.33 -22.90 12.22
CA LEU A 241 -21.14 -23.71 11.92
C LEU A 241 -19.86 -22.90 12.16
N VAL A 242 -19.84 -21.62 11.76
CA VAL A 242 -18.72 -20.71 12.02
C VAL A 242 -18.55 -20.49 13.52
N LEU A 243 -19.65 -20.18 14.23
CA LEU A 243 -19.62 -20.01 15.69
C LEU A 243 -19.21 -21.30 16.42
N GLY A 244 -19.55 -22.47 15.88
CA GLY A 244 -19.14 -23.77 16.40
C GLY A 244 -17.62 -24.00 16.40
N LEU A 245 -16.86 -23.25 15.59
CA LEU A 245 -15.39 -23.32 15.55
C LEU A 245 -14.72 -22.54 16.71
N HIS A 246 -15.48 -21.81 17.52
CA HIS A 246 -14.93 -20.95 18.58
C HIS A 246 -14.09 -21.73 19.60
N ASP A 247 -14.53 -22.93 20.02
CA ASP A 247 -13.78 -23.75 20.98
C ASP A 247 -12.46 -24.28 20.39
N GLN A 248 -12.48 -24.64 19.10
CA GLN A 248 -11.29 -25.07 18.37
C GLN A 248 -10.30 -23.90 18.22
N LEU A 249 -10.79 -22.71 17.86
CA LEU A 249 -10.00 -21.48 17.78
C LEU A 249 -9.34 -21.15 19.11
N LYS A 250 -10.09 -21.22 20.21
CA LYS A 250 -9.56 -20.95 21.56
C LYS A 250 -8.48 -21.95 21.95
N THR A 251 -8.69 -23.23 21.65
CA THR A 251 -7.72 -24.29 21.91
C THR A 251 -6.44 -24.10 21.09
N ALA A 252 -6.58 -23.75 19.80
CA ALA A 252 -5.45 -23.48 18.91
C ALA A 252 -4.63 -22.26 19.37
N ALA A 253 -5.31 -21.15 19.72
CA ALA A 253 -4.67 -19.95 20.24
C ALA A 253 -3.90 -20.19 21.55
N GLN A 254 -4.45 -21.02 22.45
CA GLN A 254 -3.76 -21.40 23.70
C GLN A 254 -2.61 -22.40 23.47
N GLY A 255 -2.75 -23.26 22.48
CA GLY A 255 -1.73 -24.25 22.09
C GLY A 255 -0.59 -23.70 21.24
N GLY A 256 -0.69 -22.46 20.76
CA GLY A 256 0.29 -21.86 19.84
C GLY A 256 0.21 -22.40 18.41
N ASP A 257 -0.93 -23.00 18.03
CA ASP A 257 -1.17 -23.47 16.66
C ASP A 257 -1.66 -22.32 15.78
N MET A 258 -0.69 -21.63 15.17
CA MET A 258 -0.93 -20.46 14.32
C MET A 258 -1.71 -20.81 13.05
N GLU A 259 -1.52 -21.99 12.48
CA GLU A 259 -2.15 -22.40 11.22
C GLU A 259 -3.66 -22.57 11.43
N THR A 260 -4.05 -23.29 12.50
CA THR A 260 -5.45 -23.48 12.84
C THR A 260 -6.13 -22.16 13.26
N SER A 261 -5.48 -21.34 14.11
CA SER A 261 -6.08 -20.07 14.54
C SER A 261 -6.26 -19.09 13.36
N HIS A 262 -5.26 -19.02 12.48
CA HIS A 262 -5.29 -18.19 11.29
C HIS A 262 -6.37 -18.67 10.31
N GLY A 263 -6.47 -19.98 10.07
CA GLY A 263 -7.47 -20.55 9.18
C GLY A 263 -8.91 -20.31 9.65
N ILE A 264 -9.20 -20.51 10.94
CA ILE A 264 -10.54 -20.25 11.50
C ILE A 264 -10.85 -18.75 11.49
N CYS A 265 -9.88 -17.88 11.80
CA CYS A 265 -10.05 -16.44 11.72
C CYS A 265 -10.43 -15.99 10.31
N ARG A 266 -9.78 -16.52 9.26
CA ARG A 266 -10.14 -16.21 7.87
C ARG A 266 -11.60 -16.54 7.56
N ILE A 267 -12.13 -17.66 8.05
CA ILE A 267 -13.55 -18.02 7.86
C ILE A 267 -14.46 -17.01 8.57
N ALA A 268 -14.16 -16.67 9.83
CA ALA A 268 -14.96 -15.73 10.61
C ALA A 268 -14.96 -14.32 9.98
N VAL A 269 -13.78 -13.82 9.57
CA VAL A 269 -13.62 -12.53 8.89
C VAL A 269 -14.32 -12.54 7.53
N ALA A 270 -14.17 -13.60 6.72
CA ALA A 270 -14.85 -13.69 5.43
C ALA A 270 -16.37 -13.54 5.57
N MET A 271 -16.96 -14.19 6.58
CA MET A 271 -18.39 -14.08 6.87
C MET A 271 -18.77 -12.70 7.40
N GLY A 272 -18.01 -12.19 8.37
CA GLY A 272 -18.31 -10.93 9.06
C GLY A 272 -18.10 -9.70 8.18
N GLU A 273 -17.04 -9.66 7.38
CA GLU A 273 -16.63 -8.52 6.57
C GLU A 273 -17.38 -8.46 5.24
N THR A 274 -17.52 -9.59 4.52
CA THR A 274 -18.17 -9.58 3.18
C THR A 274 -19.67 -9.32 3.27
N HIS A 275 -20.30 -9.70 4.39
CA HIS A 275 -21.75 -9.65 4.57
C HIS A 275 -22.20 -8.81 5.77
N SER A 276 -21.32 -7.95 6.31
CA SER A 276 -21.58 -7.12 7.50
C SER A 276 -22.94 -6.43 7.44
N ARG A 277 -23.19 -5.60 6.40
CA ARG A 277 -24.46 -4.91 6.18
C ARG A 277 -25.68 -5.85 6.13
N VAL A 278 -25.59 -6.95 5.39
CA VAL A 278 -26.71 -7.90 5.22
C VAL A 278 -27.06 -8.55 6.55
N LEU A 279 -26.05 -8.91 7.34
CA LEU A 279 -26.22 -9.52 8.67
C LEU A 279 -26.78 -8.49 9.68
N LEU A 280 -26.33 -7.24 9.62
CA LEU A 280 -26.90 -6.13 10.40
C LEU A 280 -28.36 -5.82 10.01
N GLU A 281 -28.79 -6.11 8.78
CA GLU A 281 -30.19 -5.93 8.40
C GLU A 281 -31.12 -7.04 8.96
N GLN A 282 -30.56 -8.20 9.35
CA GLN A 282 -31.30 -9.30 9.98
C GLN A 282 -31.49 -9.08 11.49
N VAL A 283 -32.37 -8.14 11.85
CA VAL A 283 -32.63 -7.73 13.24
C VAL A 283 -33.02 -8.90 14.15
N ASP A 284 -33.71 -9.92 13.64
CA ASP A 284 -34.10 -11.10 14.44
C ASP A 284 -32.90 -11.96 14.87
N HIS A 285 -31.76 -11.83 14.19
CA HIS A 285 -30.53 -12.61 14.39
C HIS A 285 -29.33 -11.78 14.87
N TRP A 286 -29.60 -10.63 15.50
CA TRP A 286 -28.55 -9.72 15.97
C TRP A 286 -27.63 -10.38 17.02
N GLN A 287 -28.11 -11.38 17.77
CA GLN A 287 -27.33 -12.06 18.80
C GLN A 287 -26.26 -12.97 18.20
N GLU A 288 -26.58 -13.68 17.13
CA GLU A 288 -25.67 -14.54 16.40
C GLU A 288 -24.58 -13.69 15.72
N TYR A 289 -24.96 -12.56 15.13
CA TYR A 289 -23.98 -11.64 14.54
C TYR A 289 -23.09 -11.00 15.62
N LEU A 290 -23.66 -10.61 16.76
CA LEU A 290 -22.89 -10.15 17.91
C LEU A 290 -21.90 -11.22 18.42
N ALA A 291 -22.30 -12.50 18.44
CA ALA A 291 -21.41 -13.60 18.80
C ALA A 291 -20.24 -13.73 17.80
N LEU A 292 -20.51 -13.54 16.50
CA LEU A 292 -19.47 -13.51 15.47
C LEU A 292 -18.50 -12.34 15.68
N VAL A 293 -19.01 -11.14 15.96
CA VAL A 293 -18.17 -9.97 16.27
C VAL A 293 -17.27 -10.23 17.48
N ASN A 294 -17.79 -10.87 18.53
CA ASN A 294 -16.99 -11.26 19.69
C ASN A 294 -15.95 -12.35 19.37
N MET A 295 -16.26 -13.27 18.46
CA MET A 295 -15.29 -14.25 17.96
C MET A 295 -14.16 -13.56 17.18
N ILE A 296 -14.47 -12.56 16.36
CA ILE A 296 -13.46 -11.76 15.65
C ILE A 296 -12.63 -10.92 16.63
N LEU A 297 -13.25 -10.34 17.67
CA LEU A 297 -12.54 -9.64 18.74
C LEU A 297 -11.56 -10.55 19.49
N PHE A 298 -11.94 -11.81 19.71
CA PHE A 298 -11.01 -12.81 20.24
C PHE A 298 -9.82 -13.02 19.30
N CYS A 299 -10.04 -13.12 17.98
CA CYS A 299 -8.96 -13.20 17.00
C CYS A 299 -8.04 -11.98 17.02
N THR A 300 -8.58 -10.76 17.11
CA THR A 300 -7.80 -9.53 17.25
C THR A 300 -6.94 -9.56 18.51
N GLY A 301 -7.48 -10.08 19.60
CA GLY A 301 -6.85 -10.19 20.91
C GLY A 301 -6.12 -11.49 21.19
N ILE A 302 -5.74 -12.27 20.17
CA ILE A 302 -4.98 -13.52 20.39
C ILE A 302 -3.70 -13.22 21.19
N PRO A 303 -3.40 -14.01 22.24
CA PRO A 303 -2.21 -13.81 23.07
C PRO A 303 -0.91 -13.86 22.26
N GLY A 304 0.05 -13.01 22.66
CA GLY A 304 1.36 -12.92 22.02
C GLY A 304 1.49 -11.73 21.08
N HIS A 305 2.70 -11.55 20.55
CA HIS A 305 3.05 -10.42 19.69
C HIS A 305 3.04 -10.81 18.21
N TYR A 306 2.37 -10.02 17.38
CA TYR A 306 2.52 -10.07 15.93
C TYR A 306 3.92 -9.58 15.52
N PRO A 307 4.60 -10.20 14.53
CA PRO A 307 4.22 -11.41 13.78
C PRO A 307 4.79 -12.71 14.38
N VAL A 308 5.54 -12.64 15.49
CA VAL A 308 6.40 -13.73 15.96
C VAL A 308 5.62 -14.83 16.68
N SER A 309 4.70 -14.45 17.57
CA SER A 309 3.90 -15.39 18.36
C SER A 309 2.57 -15.75 17.70
N GLU A 310 2.08 -14.88 16.82
CA GLU A 310 0.83 -15.07 16.09
C GLU A 310 0.79 -14.18 14.84
N THR A 311 0.01 -14.59 13.84
CA THR A 311 -0.20 -13.86 12.57
C THR A 311 -1.68 -13.60 12.28
N THR A 312 -2.55 -13.83 13.26
CA THR A 312 -4.00 -13.92 13.07
C THR A 312 -4.70 -12.57 13.28
N SER A 313 -4.19 -11.75 14.20
CA SER A 313 -4.80 -10.48 14.59
C SER A 313 -4.90 -9.47 13.45
N SER A 314 -3.93 -9.45 12.53
CA SER A 314 -3.88 -8.54 11.37
C SER A 314 -5.03 -8.74 10.39
N LEU A 315 -5.55 -9.96 10.25
CA LEU A 315 -6.68 -10.27 9.37
C LEU A 315 -7.99 -9.58 9.78
N THR A 316 -8.09 -9.12 11.03
CA THR A 316 -9.35 -8.60 11.59
C THR A 316 -9.51 -7.09 11.42
N LEU A 317 -8.45 -6.37 11.03
CA LEU A 317 -8.44 -4.90 11.04
C LEU A 317 -9.42 -4.30 10.02
N THR A 318 -9.50 -4.88 8.82
CA THR A 318 -10.43 -4.47 7.76
C THR A 318 -11.89 -4.67 8.16
N PHE A 319 -12.20 -5.76 8.87
CA PHE A 319 -13.53 -5.99 9.42
C PHE A 319 -13.99 -4.87 10.36
N TRP A 320 -13.12 -4.37 11.24
CA TRP A 320 -13.49 -3.32 12.20
C TRP A 320 -13.85 -1.99 11.53
N TYR A 321 -13.16 -1.67 10.43
CA TYR A 321 -13.50 -0.55 9.56
C TYR A 321 -14.86 -0.78 8.89
N THR A 322 -15.06 -1.93 8.23
CA THR A 322 -16.32 -2.25 7.53
C THR A 322 -17.54 -2.22 8.46
N LEU A 323 -17.42 -2.77 9.67
CA LEU A 323 -18.48 -2.74 10.67
C LEU A 323 -18.82 -1.31 11.12
N GLN A 324 -17.81 -0.44 11.27
CA GLN A 324 -18.02 0.94 11.68
C GLN A 324 -18.72 1.72 10.56
N ASP A 325 -18.23 1.62 9.32
CA ASP A 325 -18.81 2.28 8.15
C ASP A 325 -20.27 1.85 7.94
N ASP A 326 -20.55 0.54 8.02
CA ASP A 326 -21.92 0.03 7.88
C ASP A 326 -22.86 0.57 8.96
N ILE A 327 -22.43 0.57 10.24
CA ILE A 327 -23.23 1.11 11.35
C ILE A 327 -23.51 2.60 11.16
N LEU A 328 -22.50 3.39 10.77
CA LEU A 328 -22.64 4.84 10.56
C LEU A 328 -23.45 5.18 9.30
N SER A 329 -23.57 4.25 8.35
CA SER A 329 -24.36 4.44 7.13
C SER A 329 -25.87 4.23 7.30
N PHE A 330 -26.32 3.70 8.45
CA PHE A 330 -27.75 3.51 8.72
C PHE A 330 -28.47 4.81 9.08
N GLU A 331 -29.80 4.80 8.98
CA GLU A 331 -30.66 5.88 9.46
C GLU A 331 -30.54 6.07 10.98
N GLU A 332 -30.70 7.31 11.46
CA GLU A 332 -30.44 7.74 12.85
C GLU A 332 -31.07 6.81 13.91
N GLU A 333 -32.31 6.34 13.69
CA GLU A 333 -33.01 5.46 14.65
C GLU A 333 -32.31 4.09 14.80
N LYS A 334 -31.93 3.45 13.70
CA LYS A 334 -31.22 2.17 13.70
C LYS A 334 -29.78 2.33 14.17
N GLN A 335 -29.13 3.38 13.70
CA GLN A 335 -27.78 3.75 14.09
C GLN A 335 -27.70 3.90 15.61
N ALA A 336 -28.63 4.61 16.25
CA ALA A 336 -28.65 4.79 17.70
C ALA A 336 -28.74 3.46 18.48
N ILE A 337 -29.52 2.50 17.99
CA ILE A 337 -29.64 1.17 18.60
C ILE A 337 -28.32 0.39 18.46
N TYR A 338 -27.73 0.37 17.26
CA TYR A 338 -26.47 -0.32 17.04
C TYR A 338 -25.31 0.31 17.80
N LEU A 339 -25.27 1.63 17.90
CA LEU A 339 -24.31 2.33 18.74
C LEU A 339 -24.41 1.89 20.21
N GLN A 340 -25.61 1.70 20.76
CA GLN A 340 -25.77 1.20 22.13
C GLN A 340 -25.20 -0.21 22.33
N ILE A 341 -25.32 -1.07 21.31
CA ILE A 341 -24.86 -2.46 21.36
C ILE A 341 -23.34 -2.56 21.14
N TYR A 342 -22.82 -1.86 20.12
CA TYR A 342 -21.45 -2.04 19.64
C TYR A 342 -20.44 -1.08 20.28
N ARG A 343 -20.85 0.10 20.81
CA ARG A 343 -19.89 1.01 21.49
C ARG A 343 -19.06 0.33 22.59
N PRO A 344 -19.63 -0.50 23.49
CA PRO A 344 -18.84 -1.22 24.49
C PRO A 344 -17.78 -2.16 23.86
N ILE A 345 -18.10 -2.77 22.72
CA ILE A 345 -17.20 -3.65 21.98
C ILE A 345 -16.06 -2.85 21.36
N TYR A 346 -16.37 -1.68 20.80
CA TYR A 346 -15.34 -0.76 20.27
C TYR A 346 -14.41 -0.24 21.37
N PHE A 347 -14.92 0.02 22.59
CA PHE A 347 -14.03 0.32 23.73
C PHE A 347 -13.14 -0.87 24.10
N GLN A 348 -13.68 -2.09 24.10
CA GLN A 348 -12.88 -3.30 24.33
C GLN A 348 -11.85 -3.51 23.21
N LEU A 349 -12.20 -3.20 21.96
CA LEU A 349 -11.30 -3.24 20.82
C LEU A 349 -10.13 -2.26 21.02
N VAL A 350 -10.38 -1.03 21.49
CA VAL A 350 -9.29 -0.09 21.82
C VAL A 350 -8.33 -0.71 22.82
N ASP A 351 -8.83 -1.32 23.89
CA ASP A 351 -7.98 -1.99 24.89
C ASP A 351 -7.13 -3.10 24.26
N VAL A 352 -7.73 -3.90 23.37
CA VAL A 352 -7.03 -4.95 22.63
C VAL A 352 -5.97 -4.36 21.70
N LEU A 353 -6.31 -3.38 20.86
CA LEU A 353 -5.41 -2.78 19.89
C LEU A 353 -4.21 -2.09 20.56
N LEU A 354 -4.44 -1.39 21.68
CA LEU A 354 -3.36 -0.82 22.48
C LEU A 354 -2.43 -1.92 23.00
N HIS A 355 -2.98 -3.02 23.52
CA HIS A 355 -2.18 -4.16 23.96
C HIS A 355 -1.43 -4.84 22.80
N LYS A 356 -2.02 -4.96 21.62
CA LYS A 356 -1.37 -5.54 20.43
C LYS A 356 -0.30 -4.63 19.83
N SER A 357 -0.43 -3.32 20.01
CA SER A 357 0.58 -2.32 19.60
C SER A 357 1.72 -2.13 20.61
N HIS A 358 1.57 -2.67 21.83
CA HIS A 358 2.54 -2.58 22.91
C HIS A 358 3.84 -3.32 22.54
N TYR A 359 4.98 -2.65 22.71
CA TYR A 359 6.29 -3.28 22.46
C TYR A 359 6.55 -4.46 23.40
N PRO A 360 7.16 -5.56 22.92
CA PRO A 360 7.62 -6.62 23.81
C PRO A 360 8.73 -6.13 24.75
N SER A 361 9.21 -7.03 25.63
CA SER A 361 10.37 -6.73 26.46
C SER A 361 11.60 -6.38 25.61
N GLN A 362 12.54 -5.59 26.15
CA GLN A 362 13.74 -5.19 25.41
C GLN A 362 14.56 -6.39 24.92
N GLU A 363 14.63 -7.46 25.73
CA GLU A 363 15.34 -8.70 25.39
C GLU A 363 14.67 -9.45 24.24
N GLU A 364 13.35 -9.58 24.30
CA GLU A 364 12.54 -10.21 23.25
C GLU A 364 12.61 -9.41 21.95
N TYR A 365 12.39 -8.09 22.01
CA TYR A 365 12.48 -7.22 20.83
C TYR A 365 13.87 -7.23 20.19
N ALA A 366 14.93 -7.34 20.99
CA ALA A 366 16.28 -7.47 20.47
C ALA A 366 16.50 -8.78 19.71
N SER A 367 15.82 -9.87 20.12
CA SER A 367 15.92 -11.18 19.47
C SER A 367 15.19 -11.28 18.12
N TRP A 368 14.23 -10.38 17.85
CA TRP A 368 13.48 -10.36 16.60
C TRP A 368 14.35 -10.02 15.39
N SER A 369 14.02 -10.64 14.24
CA SER A 369 14.69 -10.35 12.97
C SER A 369 14.37 -8.94 12.46
N SER A 370 15.11 -8.49 11.44
CA SER A 370 14.80 -7.20 10.79
C SER A 370 13.44 -7.20 10.12
N ASP A 371 13.02 -8.35 9.56
CA ASP A 371 11.76 -8.49 8.85
C ASP A 371 10.59 -8.50 9.83
N ASP A 372 10.74 -9.17 10.98
CA ASP A 372 9.70 -9.19 12.04
C ASP A 372 9.46 -7.78 12.62
N LYS A 373 10.52 -7.01 12.82
CA LYS A 373 10.43 -5.62 13.29
C LYS A 373 9.72 -4.73 12.28
N GLU A 374 10.00 -4.91 10.99
CA GLU A 374 9.33 -4.14 9.93
C GLU A 374 7.85 -4.55 9.81
N GLN A 375 7.53 -5.84 9.89
CA GLN A 375 6.15 -6.32 9.92
C GLN A 375 5.38 -5.77 11.12
N PHE A 376 6.00 -5.74 12.32
CA PHE A 376 5.39 -5.12 13.49
C PHE A 376 5.20 -3.61 13.30
N ARG A 377 6.15 -2.91 12.68
CA ARG A 377 6.00 -1.49 12.35
C ARG A 377 4.82 -1.24 11.41
N ILE A 378 4.67 -2.06 10.36
CA ILE A 378 3.52 -1.99 9.43
C ILE A 378 2.22 -2.28 10.19
N TYR A 379 2.19 -3.34 10.99
CA TYR A 379 1.03 -3.70 11.81
C TYR A 379 0.60 -2.58 12.77
N ARG A 380 1.56 -1.85 13.37
CA ARG A 380 1.24 -0.65 14.16
C ARG A 380 0.62 0.45 13.32
N VAL A 381 1.06 0.66 12.08
CA VAL A 381 0.41 1.62 11.17
C VAL A 381 -1.04 1.19 10.89
N ASP A 382 -1.27 -0.09 10.59
CA ASP A 382 -2.63 -0.60 10.36
C ASP A 382 -3.53 -0.46 11.61
N ILE A 383 -2.97 -0.67 12.81
CA ILE A 383 -3.66 -0.38 14.08
C ILE A 383 -3.96 1.11 14.22
N SER A 384 -3.02 1.98 13.87
CA SER A 384 -3.20 3.44 13.93
C SER A 384 -4.39 3.88 13.07
N ASP A 385 -4.45 3.38 11.84
CA ASP A 385 -5.55 3.66 10.92
C ASP A 385 -6.88 3.12 11.49
N THR A 386 -6.86 1.92 12.06
CA THR A 386 -8.04 1.34 12.74
C THR A 386 -8.50 2.23 13.90
N LEU A 387 -7.59 2.69 14.77
CA LEU A 387 -7.92 3.56 15.91
C LEU A 387 -8.52 4.90 15.47
N MET A 388 -8.09 5.43 14.33
CA MET A 388 -8.68 6.63 13.73
C MET A 388 -10.18 6.42 13.42
N TYR A 389 -10.55 5.31 12.78
CA TYR A 389 -11.95 4.99 12.50
C TYR A 389 -12.75 4.69 13.78
N VAL A 390 -12.12 4.06 14.78
CA VAL A 390 -12.75 3.87 16.09
C VAL A 390 -13.04 5.20 16.78
N TYR A 391 -12.18 6.22 16.60
CA TYR A 391 -12.42 7.55 17.14
C TYR A 391 -13.66 8.23 16.54
N GLU A 392 -13.93 8.05 15.24
CA GLU A 392 -15.17 8.57 14.62
C GLU A 392 -16.43 7.98 15.27
N MET A 393 -16.36 6.72 15.71
CA MET A 393 -17.46 6.04 16.40
C MET A 393 -17.59 6.47 17.87
N LEU A 394 -16.48 6.53 18.61
CA LEU A 394 -16.48 6.74 20.07
C LEU A 394 -16.44 8.21 20.47
N GLY A 395 -15.82 9.06 19.66
CA GLY A 395 -15.67 10.50 19.87
C GLY A 395 -14.82 10.87 21.09
N ALA A 396 -15.15 12.00 21.71
CA ALA A 396 -14.38 12.59 22.82
C ALA A 396 -14.28 11.69 24.07
N GLU A 397 -15.16 10.70 24.23
CA GLU A 397 -15.08 9.72 25.32
C GLU A 397 -13.80 8.87 25.21
N LEU A 398 -13.35 8.54 23.99
CA LEU A 398 -12.09 7.83 23.77
C LEU A 398 -10.89 8.68 24.21
N LEU A 399 -10.87 9.95 23.81
CA LEU A 399 -9.82 10.89 24.22
C LEU A 399 -9.73 11.01 25.74
N SER A 400 -10.88 11.18 26.40
CA SER A 400 -10.97 11.26 27.86
C SER A 400 -10.47 9.96 28.52
N ASN A 401 -10.82 8.81 27.96
CA ASN A 401 -10.38 7.50 28.46
C ASN A 401 -8.85 7.34 28.38
N LEU A 402 -8.25 7.68 27.23
CA LEU A 402 -6.79 7.61 27.04
C LEU A 402 -6.06 8.60 27.96
N TYR A 403 -6.57 9.82 28.08
CA TYR A 403 -6.03 10.85 28.99
C TYR A 403 -6.05 10.39 30.45
N ASP A 404 -7.18 9.86 30.92
CA ASP A 404 -7.32 9.38 32.29
C ASP A 404 -6.39 8.20 32.60
N ARG A 405 -6.17 7.31 31.62
CA ARG A 405 -5.22 6.19 31.77
C ARG A 405 -3.79 6.69 31.85
N LEU A 406 -3.39 7.57 30.92
CA LEU A 406 -2.04 8.15 30.89
C LEU A 406 -1.77 8.98 32.15
N GLY A 407 -2.73 9.80 32.58
CA GLY A 407 -2.64 10.59 33.81
C GLY A 407 -2.49 9.72 35.05
N ARG A 408 -3.29 8.65 35.18
CA ARG A 408 -3.17 7.68 36.27
C ARG A 408 -1.80 6.99 36.30
N GLN A 409 -1.27 6.64 35.14
CA GLN A 409 0.03 5.98 35.03
C GLN A 409 1.19 6.91 35.41
N LEU A 410 1.16 8.17 34.95
CA LEU A 410 2.22 9.15 35.25
C LEU A 410 2.16 9.70 36.69
N MET A 411 0.97 9.74 37.31
CA MET A 411 0.77 10.28 38.66
C MET A 411 0.74 9.19 39.76
N GLY A 412 0.84 7.91 39.38
CA GLY A 412 0.76 6.76 40.28
C GLY A 412 1.98 6.65 41.22
N PRO A 413 1.80 6.53 42.56
CA PRO A 413 2.90 6.61 43.52
C PRO A 413 3.81 5.37 43.65
N GLN A 414 3.64 4.29 42.86
CA GLN A 414 4.26 2.98 43.18
C GLN A 414 4.83 2.11 42.04
N GLN A 415 4.86 2.54 40.79
CA GLN A 415 5.55 1.77 39.74
C GLN A 415 6.43 2.71 38.93
N SER A 416 7.70 2.36 38.73
CA SER A 416 8.46 2.92 37.62
C SER A 416 7.67 2.54 36.37
N ALA A 417 6.92 3.49 35.81
CA ALA A 417 6.10 3.24 34.64
C ALA A 417 7.01 2.61 33.58
N VAL A 418 6.68 1.37 33.21
CA VAL A 418 7.38 0.66 32.14
C VAL A 418 7.17 1.50 30.89
N TRP A 419 8.25 1.84 30.19
CA TRP A 419 8.18 2.83 29.12
C TRP A 419 7.24 2.34 28.00
N GLN A 420 7.13 1.03 27.79
CA GLN A 420 6.24 0.40 26.83
C GLN A 420 4.75 0.68 27.12
N ASP A 421 4.33 0.63 28.38
CA ASP A 421 2.94 0.96 28.77
C ASP A 421 2.63 2.42 28.45
N THR A 422 3.57 3.31 28.77
CA THR A 422 3.42 4.76 28.50
C THR A 422 3.39 5.03 27.00
N GLU A 423 4.25 4.33 26.27
CA GLU A 423 4.39 4.45 24.83
C GLU A 423 3.13 3.96 24.11
N ALA A 424 2.53 2.84 24.52
CA ALA A 424 1.32 2.31 23.90
C ALA A 424 0.12 3.26 24.04
N LEU A 425 -0.07 3.84 25.24
CA LEU A 425 -1.12 4.86 25.46
C LEU A 425 -0.89 6.12 24.63
N LEU A 426 0.37 6.57 24.56
CA LEU A 426 0.73 7.76 23.78
C LEU A 426 0.60 7.51 22.28
N PHE A 427 0.95 6.30 21.82
CA PHE A 427 0.74 5.86 20.45
C PHE A 427 -0.74 5.87 20.09
N GLY A 428 -1.61 5.34 20.95
CA GLY A 428 -3.06 5.40 20.73
C GLY A 428 -3.59 6.83 20.61
N PHE A 429 -3.04 7.76 21.40
CA PHE A 429 -3.36 9.18 21.26
C PHE A 429 -2.81 9.77 19.95
N GLN A 430 -1.55 9.47 19.61
CA GLN A 430 -0.91 9.91 18.37
C GLN A 430 -1.75 9.51 17.14
N SER A 431 -2.27 8.28 17.13
CA SER A 431 -3.08 7.73 16.04
C SER A 431 -4.36 8.51 15.76
N ILE A 432 -4.94 9.17 16.78
CA ILE A 432 -6.21 9.90 16.65
C ILE A 432 -6.02 11.42 16.64
N ALA A 433 -4.81 11.92 16.92
CA ALA A 433 -4.54 13.33 17.16
C ALA A 433 -4.87 14.27 15.98
N GLU A 434 -4.69 13.80 14.74
CA GLU A 434 -4.96 14.61 13.53
C GLU A 434 -6.45 14.66 13.16
N THR A 435 -7.27 13.77 13.73
CA THR A 435 -8.71 13.67 13.45
C THR A 435 -9.56 14.41 14.48
N ILE A 436 -8.94 14.97 15.53
CA ILE A 436 -9.66 15.66 16.60
C ILE A 436 -10.21 16.99 16.08
N ASP A 437 -11.54 17.18 16.19
CA ASP A 437 -12.17 18.47 15.90
C ASP A 437 -11.65 19.55 16.87
N VAL A 438 -11.12 20.64 16.28
CA VAL A 438 -10.54 21.80 16.97
C VAL A 438 -11.50 22.40 18.00
N ASN A 439 -12.80 22.22 17.82
CA ASN A 439 -13.84 22.80 18.69
C ASN A 439 -14.08 22.05 20.02
N TYR A 440 -13.58 20.80 20.19
CA TYR A 440 -14.11 19.88 21.22
C TYR A 440 -13.13 19.40 22.30
N SER A 441 -11.95 19.99 22.43
CA SER A 441 -10.92 19.37 23.24
C SER A 441 -10.53 20.14 24.52
N ASP A 442 -11.31 19.96 25.58
CA ASP A 442 -10.86 20.24 26.96
C ASP A 442 -9.68 19.32 27.38
N VAL A 443 -9.47 18.21 26.67
CA VAL A 443 -8.51 17.15 27.02
C VAL A 443 -7.09 17.43 26.51
N ILE A 444 -6.92 17.94 25.27
CA ILE A 444 -5.61 18.24 24.64
C ILE A 444 -4.75 19.18 25.51
N PRO A 445 -5.24 20.31 26.07
CA PRO A 445 -4.43 21.15 26.95
C PRO A 445 -3.87 20.37 28.15
N GLY A 446 -4.71 19.51 28.74
CA GLY A 446 -4.32 18.61 29.82
C GLY A 446 -3.23 17.64 29.38
N LEU A 447 -3.37 17.04 28.20
CA LEU A 447 -2.39 16.11 27.65
C LEU A 447 -1.05 16.78 27.36
N ILE A 448 -1.04 17.95 26.71
CA ILE A 448 0.18 18.70 26.45
C ILE A 448 0.90 19.03 27.77
N GLY A 449 0.13 19.30 28.85
CA GLY A 449 0.69 19.45 30.19
C GLY A 449 1.30 18.17 30.80
N LEU A 450 0.90 16.98 30.33
CA LEU A 450 1.46 15.70 30.75
C LEU A 450 2.72 15.31 29.97
N ILE A 451 2.85 15.70 28.68
CA ILE A 451 3.99 15.32 27.82
C ILE A 451 5.35 15.65 28.48
N PRO A 452 5.59 16.87 29.02
CA PRO A 452 6.84 17.20 29.71
C PRO A 452 7.15 16.37 30.96
N ARG A 453 6.15 15.68 31.52
CA ARG A 453 6.30 14.83 32.72
C ARG A 453 6.71 13.39 32.38
N ILE A 454 6.67 13.02 31.11
CA ILE A 454 7.06 11.69 30.65
C ILE A 454 8.58 11.50 30.83
N ASN A 455 8.97 10.44 31.52
CA ASN A 455 10.38 10.08 31.66
C ASN A 455 10.88 9.39 30.39
N ILE A 456 11.54 10.15 29.51
CA ILE A 456 12.07 9.66 28.24
C ILE A 456 13.32 8.81 28.50
N SER A 457 13.12 7.51 28.76
CA SER A 457 14.19 6.54 29.01
C SER A 457 14.59 5.70 27.79
N ASN A 458 13.77 5.71 26.73
CA ASN A 458 13.95 4.86 25.55
C ASN A 458 13.71 5.67 24.25
N VAL A 459 14.40 5.28 23.17
CA VAL A 459 14.33 5.95 21.85
C VAL A 459 12.93 5.82 21.23
N MET A 460 12.29 4.65 21.32
CA MET A 460 10.95 4.43 20.76
C MET A 460 9.91 5.32 21.43
N LEU A 461 9.95 5.42 22.76
CA LEU A 461 9.08 6.37 23.49
C LEU A 461 9.38 7.82 23.09
N ALA A 462 10.65 8.18 22.91
CA ALA A 462 11.02 9.52 22.47
C ALA A 462 10.46 9.84 21.07
N ASP A 463 10.51 8.88 20.13
CA ASP A 463 9.92 9.02 18.80
C ASP A 463 8.41 9.23 18.88
N THR A 464 7.69 8.40 19.66
CA THR A 464 6.24 8.51 19.85
C THR A 464 5.84 9.86 20.48
N VAL A 465 6.65 10.37 21.42
CA VAL A 465 6.48 11.73 21.97
C VAL A 465 6.63 12.80 20.88
N MET A 466 7.69 12.73 20.08
CA MET A 466 7.91 13.69 19.00
C MET A 466 6.76 13.66 18.00
N TYR A 467 6.38 12.48 17.51
CA TYR A 467 5.29 12.34 16.56
C TYR A 467 3.95 12.82 17.13
N THR A 468 3.67 12.55 18.41
CA THR A 468 2.46 13.09 19.07
C THR A 468 2.44 14.61 19.06
N ILE A 469 3.56 15.26 19.40
CA ILE A 469 3.69 16.72 19.35
C ILE A 469 3.48 17.21 17.89
N GLY A 470 4.06 16.51 16.92
CA GLY A 470 3.94 16.85 15.50
C GLY A 470 2.52 16.74 14.97
N SER A 471 1.76 15.74 15.41
CA SER A 471 0.35 15.56 15.04
C SER A 471 -0.56 16.61 15.69
N LEU A 472 -0.15 17.20 16.82
CA LEU A 472 -0.85 18.32 17.48
C LEU A 472 -0.51 19.70 16.89
N ALA A 473 0.32 19.79 15.84
CA ALA A 473 0.82 21.07 15.31
C ALA A 473 -0.30 22.02 14.84
N GLU A 474 -1.37 21.50 14.23
CA GLU A 474 -2.52 22.31 13.79
C GLU A 474 -3.25 22.91 14.99
N TRP A 475 -3.54 22.10 16.02
CA TRP A 475 -4.17 22.57 17.25
C TRP A 475 -3.30 23.60 18.01
N LEU A 476 -1.97 23.45 17.96
CA LEU A 476 -1.01 24.38 18.57
C LEU A 476 -0.99 25.74 17.87
N ALA A 477 -1.33 25.81 16.58
CA ALA A 477 -1.46 27.09 15.88
C ALA A 477 -2.58 27.95 16.46
N ASP A 478 -3.68 27.34 16.92
CA ASP A 478 -4.79 28.03 17.60
C ASP A 478 -4.52 28.31 19.10
N HIS A 479 -3.53 27.64 19.70
CA HIS A 479 -3.19 27.76 21.12
C HIS A 479 -1.69 28.04 21.38
N PRO A 480 -1.13 29.18 20.92
CA PRO A 480 0.31 29.43 20.94
C PRO A 480 0.97 29.44 22.33
N VAL A 481 0.19 29.68 23.39
CA VAL A 481 0.67 29.68 24.79
C VAL A 481 1.32 28.34 25.17
N MET A 482 0.87 27.24 24.56
CA MET A 482 1.36 25.90 24.86
C MET A 482 2.71 25.59 24.18
N LEU A 483 3.12 26.35 23.16
CA LEU A 483 4.40 26.17 22.45
C LEU A 483 5.60 26.20 23.39
N GLY A 484 5.58 27.09 24.38
CA GLY A 484 6.68 27.24 25.35
C GLY A 484 6.94 25.98 26.18
N GLY A 485 5.94 25.11 26.37
CA GLY A 485 6.08 23.86 27.11
C GLY A 485 6.68 22.71 26.30
N ILE A 486 6.52 22.72 24.98
CA ILE A 486 6.87 21.58 24.09
C ILE A 486 8.09 21.85 23.21
N LEU A 487 8.30 23.08 22.76
CA LEU A 487 9.36 23.41 21.81
C LEU A 487 10.75 23.10 22.36
N PRO A 488 11.07 23.37 23.66
CA PRO A 488 12.35 22.97 24.24
C PRO A 488 12.61 21.46 24.13
N MET A 489 11.58 20.62 24.24
CA MET A 489 11.71 19.17 24.11
C MET A 489 12.07 18.79 22.67
N VAL A 490 11.39 19.37 21.67
CA VAL A 490 11.69 19.14 20.24
C VAL A 490 13.13 19.55 19.90
N LEU A 491 13.58 20.71 20.40
CA LEU A 491 14.95 21.19 20.19
C LEU A 491 16.00 20.30 20.87
N GLN A 492 15.72 19.75 22.06
CA GLN A 492 16.59 18.76 22.69
C GLN A 492 16.66 17.45 21.90
N GLY A 493 15.55 17.05 21.27
CA GLY A 493 15.49 15.90 20.36
C GLY A 493 16.37 16.08 19.13
N LEU A 494 16.39 17.29 18.56
CA LEU A 494 17.16 17.62 17.35
C LEU A 494 18.67 17.40 17.51
N VAL A 495 19.21 17.50 18.73
CA VAL A 495 20.64 17.26 19.00
C VAL A 495 21.00 15.77 18.98
N LYS A 496 20.00 14.86 19.00
CA LYS A 496 20.21 13.41 19.03
C LYS A 496 20.06 12.79 17.63
N ALA A 497 21.12 12.17 17.13
CA ALA A 497 21.10 11.51 15.82
C ALA A 497 20.06 10.37 15.71
N GLU A 498 19.77 9.69 16.82
CA GLU A 498 18.79 8.60 16.90
C GLU A 498 17.35 9.08 16.66
N LEU A 499 17.03 10.34 17.02
CA LEU A 499 15.69 10.94 16.87
C LEU A 499 15.59 11.85 15.64
N SER A 500 16.50 11.69 14.68
CA SER A 500 16.65 12.58 13.52
C SER A 500 15.33 12.75 12.75
N VAL A 501 14.67 11.64 12.39
CA VAL A 501 13.45 11.68 11.56
C VAL A 501 12.27 12.29 12.33
N SER A 502 12.03 11.83 13.56
CA SER A 502 10.89 12.23 14.38
C SER A 502 10.99 13.71 14.82
N SER A 503 12.15 14.14 15.31
CA SER A 503 12.35 15.54 15.76
C SER A 503 12.27 16.55 14.61
N ILE A 504 12.89 16.27 13.45
CA ILE A 504 12.89 17.20 12.31
C ILE A 504 11.52 17.27 11.64
N SER A 505 10.83 16.14 11.48
CA SER A 505 9.47 16.13 10.93
C SER A 505 8.52 16.92 11.83
N THR A 506 8.63 16.74 13.15
CA THR A 506 7.87 17.50 14.16
C THR A 506 8.17 18.99 14.09
N LEU A 507 9.46 19.38 14.10
CA LEU A 507 9.85 20.79 13.97
C LEU A 507 9.34 21.40 12.67
N LYS A 508 9.43 20.67 11.56
CA LYS A 508 8.92 21.11 10.26
C LYS A 508 7.40 21.35 10.28
N ARG A 509 6.62 20.48 10.93
CA ARG A 509 5.16 20.66 11.09
C ARG A 509 4.87 21.88 11.95
N ILE A 510 5.51 22.02 13.11
CA ILE A 510 5.34 23.19 13.99
C ILE A 510 5.69 24.48 13.24
N CYS A 511 6.82 24.53 12.53
CA CYS A 511 7.21 25.70 11.73
C CYS A 511 6.21 26.02 10.62
N ARG A 512 5.53 25.01 10.05
CA ARG A 512 4.56 25.19 8.96
C ARG A 512 3.21 25.72 9.46
N GLU A 513 2.71 25.17 10.57
CA GLU A 513 1.38 25.51 11.11
C GLU A 513 1.43 26.72 12.03
N CYS A 514 2.37 26.77 12.98
CA CYS A 514 2.43 27.82 14.02
C CYS A 514 3.24 29.05 13.59
N TRP A 515 3.43 29.27 12.29
CA TRP A 515 4.42 30.22 11.78
C TRP A 515 4.25 31.65 12.34
N HIS A 516 3.02 32.15 12.50
CA HIS A 516 2.72 33.48 13.03
C HIS A 516 3.28 33.73 14.45
N ASP A 517 3.26 32.72 15.31
CA ASP A 517 3.56 32.85 16.74
C ASP A 517 4.96 32.34 17.12
N LEU A 518 5.77 31.93 16.13
CA LEU A 518 7.13 31.41 16.36
C LEU A 518 8.22 32.49 16.46
N ALA A 519 7.91 33.75 16.19
CA ALA A 519 8.88 34.85 16.26
C ALA A 519 9.68 34.91 17.59
N PRO A 520 9.06 34.73 18.77
CA PRO A 520 9.80 34.74 20.05
C PRO A 520 10.84 33.62 20.18
N TYR A 521 10.62 32.49 19.51
CA TYR A 521 11.46 31.29 19.59
C TYR A 521 12.45 31.17 18.42
N ALA A 522 12.38 32.06 17.43
CA ALA A 522 13.12 31.96 16.19
C ALA A 522 14.65 31.92 16.41
N GLN A 523 15.16 32.69 17.39
CA GLN A 523 16.59 32.69 17.72
C GLN A 523 17.05 31.31 18.21
N ASP A 524 16.29 30.68 19.09
CA ASP A 524 16.65 29.39 19.68
C ASP A 524 16.59 28.29 18.61
N ILE A 525 15.54 28.26 17.79
CA ILE A 525 15.38 27.32 16.68
C ILE A 525 16.55 27.47 15.69
N LEU A 526 16.88 28.70 15.28
CA LEU A 526 17.99 28.95 14.35
C LEU A 526 19.33 28.53 14.93
N THR A 527 19.59 28.84 16.20
CA THR A 527 20.87 28.53 16.86
C THR A 527 21.09 27.02 16.95
N VAL A 528 20.09 26.27 17.42
CA VAL A 528 20.19 24.81 17.53
C VAL A 528 20.28 24.17 16.13
N SER A 529 19.47 24.63 15.17
CA SER A 529 19.49 24.06 13.81
C SER A 529 20.82 24.30 13.10
N GLN A 530 21.44 25.48 13.26
CA GLN A 530 22.76 25.78 12.71
C GLN A 530 23.84 24.88 13.32
N ASP A 531 23.86 24.73 14.64
CA ASP A 531 24.82 23.87 15.34
C ASP A 531 24.73 22.40 14.86
N VAL A 532 23.51 21.90 14.71
CA VAL A 532 23.19 20.54 14.24
C VAL A 532 23.62 20.33 12.79
N LEU A 533 23.37 21.31 11.90
CA LEU A 533 23.78 21.26 10.49
C LEU A 533 25.31 21.29 10.34
N ILE A 534 26.00 22.15 11.10
CA ILE A 534 27.46 22.28 11.07
C ILE A 534 28.13 21.00 11.61
N LYS A 535 27.58 20.41 12.67
CA LYS A 535 28.08 19.15 13.25
C LYS A 535 27.79 17.92 12.39
N GLY A 536 26.93 18.03 11.37
CA GLY A 536 26.57 16.91 10.49
C GLY A 536 25.89 15.76 11.23
N ILE A 537 25.03 16.08 12.22
CA ILE A 537 24.36 15.07 13.07
C ILE A 537 23.37 14.21 12.26
N HIS A 538 22.72 14.82 11.26
CA HIS A 538 21.65 14.20 10.47
C HIS A 538 22.09 13.84 9.05
N LYS A 539 21.39 12.89 8.43
CA LYS A 539 21.63 12.51 7.02
C LYS A 539 21.11 13.59 6.08
N SER A 540 21.58 13.54 4.83
CA SER A 540 21.28 14.52 3.78
C SER A 540 19.78 14.86 3.66
N SER A 541 18.90 13.85 3.57
CA SER A 541 17.45 14.06 3.43
C SER A 541 16.82 14.77 4.62
N GLN A 542 17.26 14.45 5.84
CA GLN A 542 16.79 15.10 7.06
C GLN A 542 17.28 16.55 7.16
N SER A 543 18.52 16.82 6.75
CA SER A 543 19.01 18.20 6.64
C SER A 543 18.20 19.02 5.64
N MET A 544 17.72 18.43 4.53
CA MET A 544 16.79 19.10 3.61
C MET A 544 15.47 19.49 4.29
N TRP A 545 14.90 18.59 5.09
CA TRP A 545 13.67 18.87 5.83
C TRP A 545 13.87 19.93 6.91
N LEU A 546 15.04 19.96 7.55
CA LEU A 546 15.40 21.01 8.50
C LEU A 546 15.48 22.37 7.80
N MET A 547 16.10 22.45 6.61
CA MET A 547 16.12 23.69 5.82
C MET A 547 14.71 24.15 5.42
N GLN A 548 13.79 23.21 5.15
CA GLN A 548 12.38 23.53 4.90
C GLN A 548 11.67 24.08 6.15
N ALA A 549 11.95 23.51 7.33
CA ALA A 549 11.43 24.03 8.60
C ALA A 549 11.91 25.47 8.85
N LEU A 550 13.19 25.73 8.56
CA LEU A 550 13.77 27.07 8.70
C LEU A 550 13.21 28.07 7.67
N GLY A 551 12.88 27.63 6.45
CA GLY A 551 12.23 28.48 5.47
C GLY A 551 10.86 28.97 5.95
N PHE A 552 10.01 28.08 6.47
CA PHE A 552 8.73 28.49 7.07
C PHE A 552 8.91 29.43 8.27
N LEU A 553 9.89 29.17 9.13
CA LEU A 553 10.19 30.04 10.27
C LEU A 553 10.62 31.45 9.82
N LEU A 554 11.52 31.53 8.84
CA LEU A 554 12.04 32.80 8.33
C LEU A 554 10.96 33.61 7.60
N SER A 555 10.03 32.94 6.92
CA SER A 555 8.85 33.56 6.32
C SER A 555 7.96 34.31 7.32
N ALA A 556 8.01 33.94 8.59
CA ALA A 556 7.23 34.60 9.65
C ALA A 556 7.87 35.89 10.20
N LEU A 557 9.16 36.09 9.97
CA LEU A 557 9.89 37.19 10.59
C LEU A 557 9.69 38.52 9.83
N PRO A 558 9.93 39.67 10.50
CA PRO A 558 9.96 40.96 9.81
C PRO A 558 11.05 41.00 8.73
N VAL A 559 10.75 41.55 7.55
CA VAL A 559 11.65 41.62 6.38
C VAL A 559 13.06 42.15 6.71
N ASN A 560 13.14 43.10 7.64
CA ASN A 560 14.40 43.71 8.08
C ASN A 560 15.35 42.71 8.79
N GLU A 561 14.80 41.67 9.42
CA GLU A 561 15.57 40.63 10.10
C GLU A 561 15.89 39.45 9.19
N ILE A 562 15.01 39.13 8.23
CA ILE A 562 15.15 37.98 7.33
C ILE A 562 16.52 37.96 6.66
N LEU A 563 16.96 39.08 6.07
CA LEU A 563 18.23 39.12 5.34
C LEU A 563 19.44 38.79 6.23
N GLY A 564 19.48 39.35 7.45
CA GLY A 564 20.56 39.10 8.41
C GLY A 564 20.59 37.63 8.87
N ARG A 565 19.42 37.06 9.18
CA ARG A 565 19.29 35.65 9.59
C ARG A 565 19.60 34.68 8.45
N LEU A 566 19.12 34.98 7.25
CA LEU A 566 19.38 34.21 6.04
C LEU A 566 20.86 34.19 5.71
N HIS A 567 21.55 35.34 5.79
CA HIS A 567 23.00 35.38 5.61
C HIS A 567 23.75 34.53 6.64
N SER A 568 23.36 34.60 7.92
CA SER A 568 23.97 33.77 8.96
C SER A 568 23.80 32.27 8.70
N LEU A 569 22.65 31.85 8.14
CA LEU A 569 22.36 30.45 7.84
C LEU A 569 23.08 29.96 6.58
N VAL A 570 23.10 30.78 5.53
CA VAL A 570 23.61 30.38 4.20
C VAL A 570 25.13 30.55 4.07
N SER A 571 25.72 31.55 4.75
CA SER A 571 27.16 31.85 4.64
C SER A 571 28.11 30.66 4.87
N PRO A 572 27.97 29.83 5.92
CA PRO A 572 28.88 28.68 6.12
C PRO A 572 28.80 27.67 4.96
N HIS A 573 27.61 27.44 4.42
CA HIS A 573 27.40 26.53 3.29
C HIS A 573 27.97 27.09 1.99
N VAL A 574 27.84 28.40 1.74
CA VAL A 574 28.42 29.07 0.56
C VAL A 574 29.96 29.08 0.62
N GLN A 575 30.55 29.30 1.80
CA GLN A 575 32.01 29.22 1.98
C GLN A 575 32.55 27.79 1.73
N GLN A 576 31.81 26.78 2.19
CA GLN A 576 32.13 25.39 1.90
C GLN A 576 32.00 25.08 0.41
N LEU A 577 30.95 25.59 -0.25
CA LEU A 577 30.76 25.44 -1.69
C LEU A 577 31.90 26.08 -2.49
N ASP A 578 32.32 27.30 -2.14
CA ASP A 578 33.47 27.98 -2.77
C ASP A 578 34.75 27.14 -2.67
N THR A 579 35.01 26.60 -1.48
CA THR A 579 36.17 25.74 -1.23
C THR A 579 36.14 24.47 -2.08
N LEU A 580 34.97 23.83 -2.22
CA LEU A 580 34.79 22.63 -3.05
C LEU A 580 34.93 22.92 -4.54
N VAL A 581 34.46 24.10 -4.98
CA VAL A 581 34.55 24.53 -6.37
C VAL A 581 36.00 24.81 -6.78
N GLN A 582 36.87 25.23 -5.87
CA GLN A 582 38.30 25.44 -6.18
C GLN A 582 39.08 24.12 -6.35
N GLN A 583 38.60 23.01 -5.81
CA GLN A 583 39.25 21.71 -5.92
C GLN A 583 39.02 21.05 -7.29
N GLU A 584 39.81 20.02 -7.60
CA GLU A 584 39.61 19.20 -8.80
C GLU A 584 38.32 18.36 -8.71
N PRO A 585 37.62 18.12 -9.83
CA PRO A 585 36.42 17.30 -9.86
C PRO A 585 36.70 15.88 -9.34
N ASN A 586 36.01 15.49 -8.27
CA ASN A 586 36.10 14.16 -7.69
C ASN A 586 34.71 13.72 -7.18
N PRO A 587 34.44 12.41 -7.02
CA PRO A 587 33.10 11.91 -6.67
C PRO A 587 32.63 12.38 -5.29
N THR A 588 33.53 12.59 -4.33
CA THR A 588 33.21 13.09 -2.99
C THR A 588 32.81 14.57 -3.01
N ASN A 589 33.50 15.37 -3.83
CA ASN A 589 33.20 16.78 -4.08
C ASN A 589 31.86 16.91 -4.78
N LYS A 590 31.57 16.04 -5.76
CA LYS A 590 30.26 15.96 -6.42
C LYS A 590 29.13 15.80 -5.40
N GLN A 591 29.21 14.78 -4.54
CA GLN A 591 28.18 14.52 -3.52
C GLN A 591 28.01 15.70 -2.55
N SER A 592 29.12 16.35 -2.17
CA SER A 592 29.10 17.51 -1.27
C SER A 592 28.49 18.74 -1.93
N ILE A 593 28.77 18.99 -3.22
CA ILE A 593 28.16 20.06 -4.02
C ILE A 593 26.65 19.83 -4.15
N ILE A 594 26.23 18.62 -4.54
CA ILE A 594 24.81 18.26 -4.67
C ILE A 594 24.09 18.44 -3.33
N HIS A 595 24.72 18.02 -2.22
CA HIS A 595 24.16 18.22 -0.88
C HIS A 595 23.94 19.71 -0.56
N ILE A 596 24.94 20.57 -0.74
CA ILE A 596 24.80 22.01 -0.44
C ILE A 596 23.75 22.68 -1.34
N LEU A 597 23.74 22.36 -2.64
CA LEU A 597 22.71 22.86 -3.56
C LEU A 597 21.31 22.39 -3.15
N GLY A 598 21.18 21.14 -2.69
CA GLY A 598 19.95 20.62 -2.13
C GLY A 598 19.47 21.38 -0.89
N LEU A 599 20.38 21.76 0.02
CA LEU A 599 20.04 22.53 1.22
C LEU A 599 19.48 23.91 0.84
N LEU A 600 20.12 24.60 -0.10
CA LEU A 600 19.66 25.88 -0.62
C LEU A 600 18.31 25.76 -1.31
N SER A 601 18.15 24.78 -2.20
CA SER A 601 16.88 24.50 -2.89
C SER A 601 15.75 24.24 -1.87
N SER A 602 16.02 23.45 -0.83
CA SER A 602 15.06 23.10 0.21
C SER A 602 14.62 24.31 1.05
N LEU A 603 15.56 25.20 1.38
CA LEU A 603 15.27 26.47 2.06
C LEU A 603 14.36 27.35 1.19
N PHE A 604 14.75 27.58 -0.06
CA PHE A 604 14.02 28.45 -0.98
C PHE A 604 12.68 27.88 -1.43
N THR A 605 12.42 26.58 -1.23
CA THR A 605 11.10 25.97 -1.48
C THR A 605 10.03 26.46 -0.50
N THR A 606 10.43 26.88 0.70
CA THR A 606 9.50 27.17 1.81
C THR A 606 9.58 28.61 2.31
N LEU A 607 10.65 29.32 1.96
CA LEU A 607 10.85 30.73 2.27
C LEU A 607 10.05 31.63 1.32
N ASP A 608 8.76 31.76 1.58
CA ASP A 608 7.87 32.72 0.92
C ASP A 608 7.57 33.92 1.82
N ILE A 609 7.98 35.11 1.40
CA ILE A 609 7.77 36.36 2.14
C ILE A 609 6.38 36.94 1.86
N ASN A 610 5.78 36.60 0.71
CA ASN A 610 4.47 37.09 0.29
C ASN A 610 3.32 36.37 0.99
N ARG A 611 3.58 35.20 1.60
CA ARG A 611 2.62 34.48 2.44
C ARG A 611 2.06 35.33 3.61
N GLN A 612 2.79 36.35 4.05
CA GLN A 612 2.30 37.34 5.03
C GLN A 612 1.13 38.18 4.51
N ALA A 613 1.01 38.37 3.20
CA ALA A 613 -0.04 39.19 2.59
C ALA A 613 -1.36 38.42 2.38
N ASP A 614 -1.31 37.09 2.20
CA ASP A 614 -2.49 36.27 1.89
C ASP A 614 -3.27 35.79 3.15
N GLY A 615 -2.65 35.76 4.34
CA GLY A 615 -3.32 35.35 5.59
C GLY A 615 -4.31 36.38 6.17
N LEU A 616 -4.43 37.56 5.56
CA LEU A 616 -5.42 38.59 5.90
C LEU A 616 -6.62 38.45 4.94
N GLU A 617 -7.47 37.43 5.16
CA GLU A 617 -8.64 37.19 4.32
C GLU A 617 -9.56 38.42 4.19
N GLY A 618 -9.97 38.73 2.94
CA GLY A 618 -11.26 39.36 2.68
C GLY A 618 -11.28 40.74 2.04
N ALA A 619 -10.15 41.43 1.87
CA ALA A 619 -10.14 42.69 1.13
C ALA A 619 -9.65 42.47 -0.31
N ALA A 620 -10.60 42.31 -1.24
CA ALA A 620 -10.34 42.69 -2.62
C ALA A 620 -9.88 44.16 -2.62
N SER A 621 -8.58 44.39 -2.71
CA SER A 621 -8.01 45.72 -2.85
C SER A 621 -6.64 45.64 -3.53
N PRO A 622 -6.32 46.68 -4.29
CA PRO A 622 -5.57 46.57 -5.53
C PRO A 622 -4.10 46.31 -5.25
N ARG A 623 -3.46 45.60 -6.19
CA ARG A 623 -2.01 45.53 -6.40
C ARG A 623 -1.35 46.77 -5.80
N LEU A 624 -0.63 46.58 -4.70
CA LEU A 624 0.15 47.63 -4.06
C LEU A 624 0.97 48.30 -5.15
N SER A 625 0.60 49.54 -5.43
CA SER A 625 1.36 50.45 -6.28
C SER A 625 2.81 50.41 -5.84
N SER A 626 3.70 50.24 -6.82
CA SER A 626 5.13 50.49 -6.77
C SER A 626 5.54 51.59 -5.77
N SER A 627 5.85 51.23 -4.52
CA SER A 627 6.50 52.14 -3.58
C SER A 627 7.07 51.39 -2.38
N GLN A 628 8.17 50.67 -2.59
CA GLN A 628 9.45 50.80 -1.89
C GLN A 628 10.33 49.60 -2.29
N SER A 629 11.47 49.92 -2.89
CA SER A 629 12.52 49.00 -3.32
C SER A 629 13.20 48.34 -2.11
N THR A 630 12.55 47.40 -1.46
CA THR A 630 13.23 46.41 -0.63
C THR A 630 13.44 45.17 -1.49
N HIS A 631 14.67 44.99 -1.98
CA HIS A 631 15.05 43.79 -2.71
C HIS A 631 14.65 42.54 -1.92
N ASN A 632 13.91 41.62 -2.54
CA ASN A 632 13.53 40.37 -1.91
C ASN A 632 14.81 39.66 -1.41
N PRO A 633 14.96 39.36 -0.10
CA PRO A 633 16.15 38.75 0.49
C PRO A 633 16.62 37.48 -0.23
N VAL A 634 15.69 36.67 -0.73
CA VAL A 634 16.01 35.45 -1.47
C VAL A 634 16.69 35.79 -2.80
N VAL A 635 16.20 36.80 -3.51
CA VAL A 635 16.80 37.27 -4.76
C VAL A 635 18.22 37.81 -4.52
N VAL A 636 18.45 38.54 -3.42
CA VAL A 636 19.78 39.04 -3.06
C VAL A 636 20.76 37.88 -2.85
N VAL A 637 20.34 36.85 -2.11
CA VAL A 637 21.18 35.67 -1.86
C VAL A 637 21.41 34.88 -3.16
N LEU A 638 20.38 34.67 -3.97
CA LEU A 638 20.53 33.98 -5.26
C LEU A 638 21.49 34.72 -6.21
N GLN A 639 21.44 36.06 -6.26
CA GLN A 639 22.40 36.87 -7.03
C GLN A 639 23.84 36.72 -6.52
N GLN A 640 24.04 36.61 -5.21
CA GLN A 640 25.37 36.38 -4.62
C GLN A 640 25.90 34.98 -4.91
N VAL A 641 25.03 33.96 -4.91
CA VAL A 641 25.40 32.55 -5.16
C VAL A 641 25.51 32.26 -6.67
N PHE A 642 24.93 33.09 -7.53
CA PHE A 642 24.88 32.88 -8.99
C PHE A 642 26.26 32.71 -9.63
N THR A 643 27.24 33.52 -9.23
CA THR A 643 28.62 33.43 -9.75
C THR A 643 29.31 32.11 -9.38
N LEU A 644 29.04 31.58 -8.17
CA LEU A 644 29.50 30.25 -7.77
C LEU A 644 28.83 29.17 -8.62
N ILE A 645 27.51 29.28 -8.86
CA ILE A 645 26.77 28.33 -9.70
C ILE A 645 27.32 28.29 -11.13
N GLN A 646 27.62 29.45 -11.73
CA GLN A 646 28.27 29.49 -13.05
C GLN A 646 29.64 28.78 -13.04
N THR A 647 30.41 28.95 -11.97
CA THR A 647 31.71 28.27 -11.81
C THR A 647 31.52 26.76 -11.66
N ILE A 648 30.50 26.29 -10.94
CA ILE A 648 30.13 24.86 -10.86
C ILE A 648 29.79 24.31 -12.25
N LEU A 649 28.89 24.99 -12.97
CA LEU A 649 28.46 24.55 -14.30
C LEU A 649 29.62 24.50 -15.30
N SER A 650 30.60 25.41 -15.22
CA SER A 650 31.78 25.36 -16.10
C SER A 650 32.65 24.11 -15.90
N LYS A 651 32.60 23.48 -14.72
CA LYS A 651 33.37 22.27 -14.39
C LYS A 651 32.57 20.98 -14.50
N TRP A 652 31.24 21.04 -14.33
CA TRP A 652 30.36 19.88 -14.20
C TRP A 652 29.20 19.86 -15.22
N LEU A 653 29.37 20.52 -16.37
CA LEU A 653 28.31 20.65 -17.38
C LEU A 653 27.86 19.31 -17.97
N ASP A 654 28.76 18.33 -17.99
CA ASP A 654 28.57 16.98 -18.50
C ASP A 654 27.93 16.02 -17.47
N ASP A 655 27.88 16.40 -16.19
CA ASP A 655 27.29 15.58 -15.13
C ASP A 655 25.80 15.90 -14.94
N SER A 656 24.95 14.92 -15.27
CA SER A 656 23.49 15.08 -15.17
C SER A 656 22.98 15.37 -13.76
N GLU A 657 23.58 14.80 -12.71
CA GLU A 657 23.08 14.96 -11.34
C GLU A 657 23.41 16.36 -10.79
N VAL A 658 24.58 16.91 -11.13
CA VAL A 658 24.95 18.27 -10.71
C VAL A 658 24.11 19.32 -11.43
N VAL A 659 23.89 19.16 -12.74
CA VAL A 659 23.04 20.07 -13.51
C VAL A 659 21.59 20.02 -13.02
N GLU A 660 21.06 18.84 -12.72
CA GLU A 660 19.73 18.69 -12.12
C GLU A 660 19.64 19.38 -10.75
N ALA A 661 20.65 19.26 -9.88
CA ALA A 661 20.68 19.95 -8.60
C ALA A 661 20.70 21.48 -8.75
N VAL A 662 21.45 22.02 -9.72
CA VAL A 662 21.47 23.46 -10.03
C VAL A 662 20.11 23.92 -10.54
N CYS A 663 19.52 23.21 -11.52
CA CYS A 663 18.17 23.50 -12.01
C CYS A 663 17.13 23.42 -10.88
N GLY A 664 17.28 22.48 -9.95
CA GLY A 664 16.41 22.32 -8.78
C GLY A 664 16.44 23.52 -7.82
N VAL A 665 17.58 24.19 -7.63
CA VAL A 665 17.64 25.43 -6.83
C VAL A 665 16.75 26.51 -7.45
N PHE A 666 16.86 26.72 -8.76
CA PHE A 666 16.09 27.75 -9.46
C PHE A 666 14.62 27.38 -9.65
N ASP A 667 14.28 26.12 -9.94
CA ASP A 667 12.87 25.68 -10.05
C ASP A 667 12.10 25.97 -8.76
N LYS A 668 12.66 25.58 -7.61
CA LYS A 668 12.04 25.85 -6.31
C LYS A 668 11.97 27.34 -5.99
N SER A 669 13.01 28.10 -6.32
CA SER A 669 13.04 29.55 -6.10
C SER A 669 12.01 30.28 -6.96
N VAL A 670 11.90 29.92 -8.25
CA VAL A 670 10.94 30.50 -9.20
C VAL A 670 9.50 30.20 -8.78
N ARG A 671 9.22 28.98 -8.30
CA ARG A 671 7.88 28.60 -7.81
C ARG A 671 7.47 29.35 -6.55
N THR A 672 8.42 29.67 -5.69
CA THR A 672 8.15 30.34 -4.41
C THR A 672 8.05 31.85 -4.59
N LEU A 673 8.94 32.45 -5.37
CA LEU A 673 9.01 33.91 -5.56
C LEU A 673 8.06 34.44 -6.64
N LEU A 674 7.64 33.58 -7.58
CA LEU A 674 6.78 33.97 -8.72
C LEU A 674 7.34 35.22 -9.43
N HIS A 675 6.58 36.31 -9.46
CA HIS A 675 6.95 37.56 -10.13
C HIS A 675 8.16 38.27 -9.49
N ASP A 676 8.41 38.07 -8.19
CA ASP A 676 9.56 38.67 -7.50
C ASP A 676 10.90 38.11 -8.01
N PHE A 677 10.89 36.98 -8.72
CA PHE A 677 12.08 36.43 -9.37
C PHE A 677 12.50 37.22 -10.62
N GLY A 678 11.70 38.18 -11.09
CA GLY A 678 11.94 39.00 -12.28
C GLY A 678 13.39 39.48 -12.49
N PRO A 679 14.10 40.01 -11.47
CA PRO A 679 15.48 40.48 -11.61
C PRO A 679 16.50 39.42 -12.08
N MET A 680 16.20 38.13 -11.94
CA MET A 680 17.10 37.03 -12.32
C MET A 680 16.71 36.34 -13.64
N VAL A 681 15.56 36.69 -14.23
CA VAL A 681 15.05 36.03 -15.44
C VAL A 681 16.05 36.08 -16.60
N ALA A 682 16.69 37.23 -16.83
CA ALA A 682 17.66 37.37 -17.91
C ALA A 682 18.88 36.44 -17.73
N GLN A 683 19.45 36.42 -16.52
CA GLN A 683 20.62 35.60 -16.18
C GLN A 683 20.29 34.10 -16.27
N LEU A 684 19.11 33.70 -15.79
CA LEU A 684 18.68 32.31 -15.82
C LEU A 684 18.38 31.83 -17.24
N SER A 685 17.74 32.66 -18.08
CA SER A 685 17.48 32.30 -19.49
C SER A 685 18.77 32.07 -20.28
N GLU A 686 19.80 32.90 -20.06
CA GLU A 686 21.10 32.72 -20.70
C GLU A 686 21.76 31.41 -20.24
N MET A 687 21.79 31.16 -18.94
CA MET A 687 22.35 29.95 -18.35
C MET A 687 21.66 28.68 -18.86
N LEU A 688 20.32 28.65 -18.91
CA LEU A 688 19.57 27.49 -19.42
C LEU A 688 19.82 27.24 -20.91
N GLY A 689 19.93 28.31 -21.71
CA GLY A 689 20.31 28.20 -23.11
C GLY A 689 21.68 27.56 -23.29
N GLN A 690 22.66 27.94 -22.46
CA GLN A 690 24.02 27.37 -22.48
C GLN A 690 24.03 25.90 -22.05
N ILE A 691 23.35 25.56 -20.94
CA ILE A 691 23.24 24.19 -20.44
C ILE A 691 22.64 23.29 -21.51
N TYR A 692 21.45 23.65 -22.02
CA TYR A 692 20.71 22.79 -22.93
C TYR A 692 21.38 22.65 -24.31
N SER A 693 22.07 23.69 -24.77
CA SER A 693 22.82 23.63 -26.04
C SER A 693 24.04 22.72 -25.95
N ALA A 694 24.68 22.62 -24.79
CA ALA A 694 25.84 21.76 -24.57
C ALA A 694 25.42 20.31 -24.29
N PHE A 695 24.52 20.11 -23.31
CA PHE A 695 24.01 18.81 -22.89
C PHE A 695 22.49 18.90 -22.67
N PRO A 696 21.67 18.47 -23.65
CA PRO A 696 20.21 18.52 -23.53
C PRO A 696 19.70 17.65 -22.36
N GLN A 697 19.03 18.28 -21.39
CA GLN A 697 18.45 17.61 -20.23
C GLN A 697 17.00 18.06 -20.00
N ALA A 698 16.16 17.15 -19.51
CA ALA A 698 14.75 17.43 -19.25
C ALA A 698 14.54 18.51 -18.16
N SER A 699 15.40 18.53 -17.13
CA SER A 699 15.36 19.50 -16.02
C SER A 699 15.41 20.96 -16.50
N ALA A 700 16.19 21.25 -17.54
CA ALA A 700 16.26 22.58 -18.14
C ALA A 700 14.98 22.96 -18.90
N LEU A 701 14.31 22.00 -19.54
CA LEU A 701 13.01 22.21 -20.19
C LEU A 701 11.91 22.48 -19.15
N ASP A 702 11.90 21.73 -18.05
CA ASP A 702 10.92 21.90 -16.98
C ASP A 702 11.04 23.27 -16.30
N LEU A 703 12.28 23.72 -16.05
CA LEU A 703 12.52 25.05 -15.51
C LEU A 703 12.15 26.15 -16.51
N ALA A 704 12.48 25.99 -17.79
CA ALA A 704 12.07 26.92 -18.83
C ALA A 704 10.53 26.99 -18.95
N ARG A 705 9.83 25.86 -18.87
CA ARG A 705 8.36 25.80 -18.84
C ARG A 705 7.80 26.60 -17.67
N GLN A 706 8.41 26.50 -16.49
CA GLN A 706 7.99 27.27 -15.32
C GLN A 706 8.21 28.78 -15.51
N MET A 707 9.35 29.19 -16.08
CA MET A 707 9.62 30.59 -16.42
C MET A 707 8.60 31.13 -17.43
N VAL A 708 8.25 30.35 -18.46
CA VAL A 708 7.21 30.72 -19.43
C VAL A 708 5.86 30.90 -18.75
N HIS A 709 5.47 29.96 -17.89
CA HIS A 709 4.18 30.01 -17.20
C HIS A 709 4.02 31.30 -16.37
N ILE A 710 5.06 31.74 -15.67
CA ILE A 710 5.00 32.91 -14.77
C ILE A 710 5.15 34.22 -15.54
N PHE A 711 6.10 34.30 -16.47
CA PHE A 711 6.54 35.58 -17.04
C PHE A 711 6.06 35.84 -18.48
N ALA A 712 5.27 34.95 -19.10
CA ALA A 712 4.75 35.15 -20.46
C ALA A 712 3.87 36.41 -20.61
N GLY A 713 3.27 36.89 -19.51
CA GLY A 713 2.45 38.10 -19.50
C GLY A 713 3.22 39.41 -19.33
N GLU A 714 4.54 39.37 -19.12
CA GLU A 714 5.35 40.56 -18.79
C GLU A 714 6.22 41.01 -19.96
N GLU A 715 5.93 42.20 -20.51
CA GLU A 715 6.62 42.76 -21.67
C GLU A 715 8.14 42.91 -21.47
N HIS A 716 8.58 43.18 -20.24
CA HIS A 716 9.99 43.37 -19.89
C HIS A 716 10.83 42.08 -19.97
N HIS A 717 10.22 40.90 -19.82
CA HIS A 717 10.91 39.61 -19.81
C HIS A 717 10.64 38.77 -21.06
N MET A 718 9.65 39.14 -21.86
CA MET A 718 9.23 38.43 -23.07
C MET A 718 10.37 38.18 -24.07
N SER A 719 11.28 39.14 -24.25
CA SER A 719 12.44 38.99 -25.15
C SER A 719 13.36 37.82 -24.75
N ASN A 720 13.69 37.73 -23.46
CA ASN A 720 14.59 36.69 -22.93
C ASN A 720 13.95 35.31 -23.03
N ILE A 721 12.66 35.21 -22.71
CA ILE A 721 11.91 33.95 -22.73
C ILE A 721 11.73 33.45 -24.17
N LYS A 722 11.43 34.35 -25.12
CA LYS A 722 11.31 34.00 -26.53
C LYS A 722 12.63 33.43 -27.07
N ASN A 723 13.75 34.11 -26.79
CA ASN A 723 15.08 33.64 -27.18
C ASN A 723 15.38 32.26 -26.58
N LEU A 724 15.06 32.04 -25.30
CA LEU A 724 15.22 30.74 -24.65
C LEU A 724 14.39 29.65 -25.35
N ILE A 725 13.10 29.89 -25.62
CA ILE A 725 12.23 28.92 -26.32
C ILE A 725 12.79 28.57 -27.69
N GLU A 726 13.25 29.57 -28.46
CA GLU A 726 13.83 29.35 -29.80
C GLU A 726 15.06 28.43 -29.73
N VAL A 727 15.97 28.67 -28.78
CA VAL A 727 17.16 27.83 -28.56
C VAL A 727 16.77 26.41 -28.14
N LEU A 728 15.90 26.26 -27.14
CA LEU A 728 15.48 24.96 -26.63
C LEU A 728 14.75 24.14 -27.70
N THR A 729 13.83 24.76 -28.44
CA THR A 729 13.05 24.09 -29.48
C THR A 729 13.95 23.64 -30.64
N SER A 730 14.86 24.51 -31.09
CA SER A 730 15.79 24.19 -32.17
C SER A 730 16.68 22.99 -31.82
N THR A 731 17.26 22.99 -30.62
CA THR A 731 18.10 21.88 -30.13
C THR A 731 17.30 20.59 -29.97
N THR A 732 16.07 20.66 -29.45
CA THR A 732 15.20 19.48 -29.26
C THR A 732 14.75 18.87 -30.59
N LEU A 733 14.37 19.69 -31.57
CA LEU A 733 13.98 19.21 -32.89
C LEU A 733 15.15 18.55 -33.62
N ASN A 734 16.36 19.12 -33.51
CA ASN A 734 17.57 18.50 -34.05
C ASN A 734 17.84 17.13 -33.42
N LEU A 735 17.66 17.00 -32.10
CA LEU A 735 17.81 15.72 -31.40
C LEU A 735 16.77 14.69 -31.88
N PHE A 736 15.50 15.10 -32.02
CA PHE A 736 14.42 14.22 -32.47
C PHE A 736 14.64 13.71 -33.90
N GLN A 737 15.15 14.56 -34.79
CA GLN A 737 15.48 14.20 -36.18
C GLN A 737 16.63 13.19 -36.29
N GLN A 738 17.56 13.17 -35.33
CA GLN A 738 18.71 12.26 -35.35
C GLN A 738 18.37 10.81 -34.91
N GLY A 739 17.23 10.59 -34.26
CA GLY A 739 16.78 9.28 -33.78
C GLY A 739 17.71 8.66 -32.71
N THR A 740 17.19 7.68 -31.96
CA THR A 740 17.84 6.96 -30.84
C THR A 740 19.07 6.11 -31.21
N LYS A 741 19.87 6.48 -32.21
CA LYS A 741 21.08 5.74 -32.61
C LYS A 741 22.37 6.19 -31.93
N HIS A 742 22.38 7.31 -31.21
CA HIS A 742 23.61 7.85 -30.58
C HIS A 742 23.62 7.88 -29.04
N LEU A 743 22.51 7.55 -28.37
CA LEU A 743 22.41 7.61 -26.90
C LEU A 743 22.91 6.34 -26.17
N SER A 744 23.32 5.29 -26.89
CA SER A 744 23.84 4.05 -26.30
C SER A 744 25.37 3.92 -26.30
N GLN A 745 26.11 5.00 -26.59
CA GLN A 745 27.58 4.98 -26.67
C GLN A 745 28.30 6.20 -26.06
N LYS A 746 27.67 6.95 -25.16
CA LYS A 746 28.38 7.94 -24.34
C LYS A 746 28.08 7.76 -22.87
#